data_AF-A0AAW9WFJ4-F1
#
_entry.id   AF-A0AAW9WFJ4-F1
#
_cell.length_a   1.000
_cell.length_b   1.000
_cell.length_c   1.000
_cell.angle_alpha   90.00
_cell.angle_beta   90.00
_cell.angle_gamma   90.00
#
_symmetry.space_group_name_H-M   'P 1'
#
loop_
_entity.id
_entity.type
_entity.pdbx_description
1 polymer ?
#
loop_
_entity_poly.entity_id
_entity_poly.type
_entity_poly.pdbx_seq_one_letter_code
_entity_poly.pdbx_strand_id
1 'polypeptide(L)'
;MTELMEEIRKRIVFFDGGTGSLLQANGLKPGELPETWNILHPEIVTKLHYDYLEAGADIIKTNTFGANGLKFNDASEYGLDEIVTAAMENAKKAVSKAGDKGYIALDIGPTGKLLKPLGDLGFEEAYRLFSDVVAVGAREGADLVLIETMSDSYEVKAAVLAAKENCKLPVFATMIFDSKGKLLTGGTVESTVALLEGLGVDALGINCGLGPVQMKGILADIMKAASVPVIVNPNAGLPRSEGGRTVYDIDADEFAGTMREIVEMGACVVGGCCGTTPEHIRKTIALCKDQPARMPEKKNRTVISSYAQAVEIDKNPVLIGERINPTGKSKFKQALRDHNLEYILREGVAQQDNGAHVLDVNVGLPEIDEAAMMEEVVMELQSIIDLPLQIDTSNIQAMERALRVYNGKPLINSVNGKQEVMEAVFPLVKRYGGVVVALALDEDGIPETADGRLKVAEKIYAKASEYGIERKDIVIDALCMTVSSDSRGAITTLETVRRVRDELGGKTILGVSNISFGLPQREIVNAAFFTMALQNGLNAAIINPNSEAMMRSYYSFRVLADLDPQCSEYISVYSGQVATLGQTVRQGGGSGKADGSGSAISASLAESIERGLKESAHQAVTELLKTLEPLVIINEEMIPALDRVGKGFEKGTVFLPQLLMSAEAVKAAFEVIKEQLAKSGREEEKKGKIILATVKGDIHDIGKNIVKVLLENYGYDVIDLGKDVPPELVVETAVEQAVKLVGLSALMTTTVPSMEETIRQLQKAAPGTKVMVGGAVLTEDYAKTIGADRYCRDAMASVNYAERVFSVE
;
A
#
# COMPACT_ATOMS: atom_id res chain seq x y z
N MET A 1 -26.65 -8.54 -10.78
CA MET A 1 -25.50 -9.45 -10.75
C MET A 1 -25.33 -9.98 -12.15
N THR A 2 -24.12 -10.00 -12.72
CA THR A 2 -23.89 -10.46 -14.10
C THR A 2 -23.94 -11.99 -14.17
N GLU A 3 -24.12 -12.55 -15.38
CA GLU A 3 -24.12 -14.00 -15.61
C GLU A 3 -22.83 -14.66 -15.12
N LEU A 4 -21.67 -14.04 -15.41
CA LEU A 4 -20.37 -14.50 -14.92
C LEU A 4 -20.32 -14.63 -13.38
N MET A 5 -20.83 -13.63 -12.66
CA MET A 5 -20.83 -13.66 -11.19
C MET A 5 -21.78 -14.73 -10.63
N GLU A 6 -22.81 -15.10 -11.38
CA GLU A 6 -23.66 -16.25 -11.03
C GLU A 6 -22.93 -17.59 -11.28
N GLU A 7 -22.16 -17.71 -12.36
CA GLU A 7 -21.37 -18.91 -12.67
C GLU A 7 -20.30 -19.18 -11.62
N ILE A 8 -19.57 -18.16 -11.18
CA ILE A 8 -18.54 -18.27 -10.11
C ILE A 8 -19.14 -18.83 -8.82
N ARG A 9 -20.41 -18.56 -8.53
CA ARG A 9 -21.10 -19.09 -7.34
C ARG A 9 -21.52 -20.55 -7.49
N LYS A 10 -21.68 -21.04 -8.71
CA LYS A 10 -22.19 -22.39 -9.00
C LYS A 10 -21.07 -23.40 -9.24
N ARG A 11 -19.96 -22.97 -9.84
CA ARG A 11 -18.85 -23.84 -10.26
C ARG A 11 -17.53 -23.09 -10.26
N ILE A 12 -16.44 -23.85 -10.36
CA ILE A 12 -15.13 -23.28 -10.63
C ILE A 12 -15.12 -22.68 -12.04
N VAL A 13 -14.57 -21.47 -12.15
CA VAL A 13 -14.40 -20.75 -13.41
C VAL A 13 -12.93 -20.68 -13.76
N PHE A 14 -12.61 -20.87 -15.04
CA PHE A 14 -11.24 -20.99 -15.51
C PHE A 14 -10.79 -19.79 -16.34
N PHE A 15 -9.74 -19.11 -15.89
CA PHE A 15 -8.97 -18.20 -16.75
C PHE A 15 -8.12 -18.99 -17.74
N ASP A 16 -7.69 -18.30 -18.79
CA ASP A 16 -6.60 -18.72 -19.66
C ASP A 16 -5.23 -18.72 -18.95
N GLY A 17 -4.16 -18.88 -19.73
CA GLY A 17 -2.78 -18.97 -19.26
C GLY A 17 -1.90 -17.80 -19.68
N GLY A 18 -0.60 -18.06 -19.87
CA GLY A 18 0.39 -17.04 -20.18
C GLY A 18 0.39 -16.59 -21.65
N THR A 19 0.14 -15.30 -21.89
CA THR A 19 0.21 -14.68 -23.23
C THR A 19 1.64 -14.41 -23.69
N GLY A 20 2.41 -13.64 -22.92
CA GLY A 20 3.73 -13.13 -23.34
C GLY A 20 4.74 -14.23 -23.71
N SER A 21 4.85 -15.29 -22.90
CA SER A 21 5.75 -16.42 -23.16
C SER A 21 5.39 -17.18 -24.45
N LEU A 22 4.09 -17.26 -24.80
CA LEU A 22 3.65 -17.91 -26.02
C LEU A 22 3.86 -17.03 -27.24
N LEU A 23 3.72 -15.70 -27.13
CA LEU A 23 4.07 -14.78 -28.21
C LEU A 23 5.59 -14.83 -28.51
N GLN A 24 6.45 -14.92 -27.50
CA GLN A 24 7.89 -15.15 -27.69
C GLN A 24 8.17 -16.45 -28.45
N ALA A 25 7.48 -17.54 -28.11
CA ALA A 25 7.61 -18.81 -28.82
C ALA A 25 7.15 -18.72 -30.30
N ASN A 26 6.26 -17.78 -30.61
CA ASN A 26 5.79 -17.50 -31.98
C ASN A 26 6.63 -16.43 -32.71
N GLY A 27 7.70 -15.92 -32.10
CA GLY A 27 8.67 -15.04 -32.76
C GLY A 27 8.66 -13.58 -32.31
N LEU A 28 7.93 -13.21 -31.26
CA LEU A 28 8.00 -11.88 -30.66
C LEU A 28 9.44 -11.58 -30.25
N LYS A 29 10.02 -10.49 -30.78
CA LYS A 29 11.42 -10.17 -30.57
C LYS A 29 11.64 -9.57 -29.18
N PRO A 30 12.86 -9.73 -28.60
CA PRO A 30 13.22 -9.06 -27.37
C PRO A 30 13.01 -7.54 -27.47
N GLY A 31 12.28 -7.01 -26.51
CA GLY A 31 11.94 -5.60 -26.40
C GLY A 31 10.85 -5.08 -27.34
N GLU A 32 10.22 -5.95 -28.14
CA GLU A 32 9.01 -5.62 -28.88
C GLU A 32 7.79 -5.62 -27.93
N LEU A 33 6.93 -4.61 -28.04
CA LEU A 33 5.72 -4.50 -27.21
C LEU A 33 4.69 -5.56 -27.64
N PRO A 34 4.27 -6.50 -26.76
CA PRO A 34 3.31 -7.53 -27.13
C PRO A 34 1.98 -6.98 -27.66
N GLU A 35 1.55 -5.80 -27.19
CA GLU A 35 0.24 -5.24 -27.52
C GLU A 35 0.16 -4.74 -28.98
N THR A 36 1.29 -4.45 -29.63
CA THR A 36 1.28 -4.05 -31.06
C THR A 36 0.91 -5.24 -31.98
N TRP A 37 1.08 -6.47 -31.50
CA TRP A 37 0.67 -7.67 -32.25
C TRP A 37 -0.84 -7.79 -32.40
N ASN A 38 -1.61 -7.02 -31.64
CA ASN A 38 -3.04 -6.90 -31.89
C ASN A 38 -3.35 -6.39 -33.30
N ILE A 39 -2.45 -5.58 -33.87
CA ILE A 39 -2.58 -4.98 -35.20
C ILE A 39 -1.65 -5.66 -36.22
N LEU A 40 -0.40 -5.92 -35.82
CA LEU A 40 0.63 -6.46 -36.72
C LEU A 40 0.46 -7.96 -37.00
N HIS A 41 -0.02 -8.72 -36.02
CA HIS A 41 -0.16 -10.17 -36.08
C HIS A 41 -1.50 -10.67 -35.47
N PRO A 42 -2.65 -10.09 -35.88
CA PRO A 42 -3.95 -10.36 -35.27
C PRO A 42 -4.36 -11.83 -35.38
N GLU A 43 -3.91 -12.55 -36.41
CA GLU A 43 -4.14 -13.97 -36.58
C GLU A 43 -3.47 -14.82 -35.50
N ILE A 44 -2.29 -14.43 -35.02
CA ILE A 44 -1.56 -15.13 -33.95
C ILE A 44 -2.28 -14.92 -32.63
N VAL A 45 -2.63 -13.66 -32.31
CA VAL A 45 -3.36 -13.32 -31.08
C VAL A 45 -4.74 -13.99 -31.04
N THR A 46 -5.49 -13.92 -32.15
CA THR A 46 -6.79 -14.60 -32.26
C THR A 46 -6.66 -16.11 -32.09
N LYS A 47 -5.63 -16.73 -32.70
CA LYS A 47 -5.38 -18.16 -32.55
C LYS A 47 -5.04 -18.52 -31.11
N LEU A 48 -4.21 -17.73 -30.44
CA LEU A 48 -3.84 -17.95 -29.05
C LEU A 48 -5.07 -17.98 -28.13
N HIS A 49 -5.94 -16.98 -28.24
CA HIS A 49 -7.20 -16.96 -27.48
C HIS A 49 -8.08 -18.17 -27.81
N TYR A 50 -8.22 -18.51 -29.10
CA TYR A 50 -8.99 -19.67 -29.52
C TYR A 50 -8.43 -20.98 -28.93
N ASP A 51 -7.11 -21.17 -28.91
CA ASP A 51 -6.46 -22.37 -28.37
C ASP A 51 -6.76 -22.55 -26.87
N TYR A 52 -6.86 -21.44 -26.10
CA TYR A 52 -7.26 -21.49 -24.69
C TYR A 52 -8.75 -21.80 -24.52
N LEU A 53 -9.63 -21.20 -25.33
CA LEU A 53 -11.05 -21.53 -25.33
C LEU A 53 -11.30 -23.00 -25.72
N GLU A 54 -10.55 -23.52 -26.69
CA GLU A 54 -10.58 -24.94 -27.08
C GLU A 54 -10.05 -25.85 -25.96
N ALA A 55 -9.08 -25.39 -25.18
CA ALA A 55 -8.64 -26.08 -23.96
C ALA A 55 -9.70 -26.08 -22.85
N GLY A 56 -10.73 -25.23 -22.97
CA GLY A 56 -11.88 -25.15 -22.08
C GLY A 56 -11.86 -23.97 -21.10
N ALA A 57 -10.99 -22.98 -21.32
CA ALA A 57 -11.01 -21.74 -20.52
C ALA A 57 -12.38 -21.05 -20.66
N ASP A 58 -12.89 -20.52 -19.55
CA ASP A 58 -14.13 -19.75 -19.52
C ASP A 58 -13.89 -18.28 -19.81
N ILE A 59 -12.73 -17.75 -19.39
CA ILE A 59 -12.36 -16.35 -19.52
C ILE A 59 -11.02 -16.24 -20.23
N ILE A 60 -10.97 -15.47 -21.31
CA ILE A 60 -9.71 -15.06 -21.96
C ILE A 60 -9.35 -13.62 -21.59
N LYS A 61 -8.06 -13.35 -21.43
CA LYS A 61 -7.52 -12.02 -21.16
C LYS A 61 -7.13 -11.36 -22.47
N THR A 62 -7.56 -10.12 -22.69
CA THR A 62 -7.12 -9.35 -23.86
C THR A 62 -5.60 -9.14 -23.80
N ASN A 63 -4.94 -9.08 -24.95
CA ASN A 63 -3.53 -8.74 -25.03
C ASN A 63 -3.33 -7.22 -24.83
N THR A 64 -3.62 -6.74 -23.63
CA THR A 64 -3.60 -5.31 -23.24
C THR A 64 -2.90 -5.06 -21.90
N PHE A 65 -2.26 -6.07 -21.31
CA PHE A 65 -1.56 -5.99 -20.02
C PHE A 65 -0.76 -4.69 -19.83
N GLY A 66 0.09 -4.34 -20.81
CA GLY A 66 0.92 -3.15 -20.75
C GLY A 66 0.36 -1.93 -21.50
N ALA A 67 -0.87 -1.98 -22.02
CA ALA A 67 -1.45 -0.90 -22.80
C ALA A 67 -1.87 0.26 -21.90
N ASN A 68 -1.14 1.37 -21.94
CA ASN A 68 -1.50 2.63 -21.29
C ASN A 68 -0.87 3.83 -22.01
N GLY A 69 -1.28 5.03 -21.65
CA GLY A 69 -0.80 6.28 -22.26
C GLY A 69 0.69 6.57 -22.06
N LEU A 70 1.40 5.89 -21.15
CA LEU A 70 2.87 6.04 -21.04
C LEU A 70 3.59 5.29 -22.17
N LYS A 71 3.07 4.12 -22.59
CA LYS A 71 3.62 3.34 -23.71
C LYS A 71 3.08 3.78 -25.06
N PHE A 72 1.78 4.05 -25.14
CA PHE A 72 1.05 4.38 -26.37
C PHE A 72 0.64 5.86 -26.37
N ASN A 73 1.64 6.73 -26.50
CA ASN A 73 1.50 8.19 -26.56
C ASN A 73 1.64 8.72 -28.01
N ASP A 74 1.58 10.04 -28.20
CA ASP A 74 1.67 10.70 -29.51
C ASP A 74 2.96 10.39 -30.32
N ALA A 75 4.02 9.90 -29.67
CA ALA A 75 5.26 9.50 -30.33
C ALA A 75 5.28 8.01 -30.75
N SER A 76 4.30 7.22 -30.32
CA SER A 76 4.16 5.81 -30.69
C SER A 76 3.52 5.64 -32.06
N GLU A 77 3.81 4.53 -32.74
CA GLU A 77 3.28 4.24 -34.09
C GLU A 77 1.76 4.04 -34.10
N TYR A 78 1.20 3.53 -32.99
CA TYR A 78 -0.21 3.20 -32.83
C TYR A 78 -0.78 3.87 -31.58
N GLY A 79 -1.97 4.44 -31.67
CA GLY A 79 -2.65 5.04 -30.53
C GLY A 79 -3.19 3.99 -29.55
N LEU A 80 -3.37 4.39 -28.28
CA LEU A 80 -3.92 3.51 -27.24
C LEU A 80 -5.30 2.95 -27.61
N ASP A 81 -6.20 3.78 -28.15
CA ASP A 81 -7.55 3.38 -28.56
C ASP A 81 -7.50 2.31 -29.66
N GLU A 82 -6.60 2.47 -30.64
CA GLU A 82 -6.42 1.52 -31.74
C GLU A 82 -5.93 0.16 -31.22
N ILE A 83 -4.96 0.17 -30.31
CA ILE A 83 -4.38 -1.05 -29.72
C ILE A 83 -5.42 -1.82 -28.92
N VAL A 84 -6.17 -1.13 -28.04
CA VAL A 84 -7.19 -1.78 -27.20
C VAL A 84 -8.37 -2.25 -28.05
N THR A 85 -8.80 -1.46 -29.04
CA THR A 85 -9.87 -1.87 -29.97
C THR A 85 -9.48 -3.12 -30.76
N ALA A 86 -8.25 -3.17 -31.31
CA ALA A 86 -7.76 -4.35 -32.02
C ALA A 86 -7.67 -5.59 -31.10
N ALA A 87 -7.25 -5.41 -29.84
CA ALA A 87 -7.22 -6.50 -28.86
C ALA A 87 -8.62 -7.09 -28.63
N MET A 88 -9.61 -6.22 -28.44
CA MET A 88 -11.01 -6.60 -28.25
C MET A 88 -11.59 -7.31 -29.48
N GLU A 89 -11.28 -6.84 -30.68
CA GLU A 89 -11.68 -7.52 -31.91
C GLU A 89 -11.10 -8.93 -32.02
N ASN A 90 -9.81 -9.11 -31.69
CA ASN A 90 -9.14 -10.40 -31.76
C ASN A 90 -9.75 -11.40 -30.76
N ALA A 91 -10.04 -10.95 -29.53
CA ALA A 91 -10.73 -11.75 -28.51
C ALA A 91 -12.15 -12.15 -28.98
N LYS A 92 -12.95 -11.22 -29.52
CA LYS A 92 -14.28 -11.51 -30.07
C LYS A 92 -14.25 -12.49 -31.24
N LYS A 93 -13.28 -12.35 -32.15
CA LYS A 93 -13.08 -13.28 -33.27
C LYS A 93 -12.78 -14.69 -32.76
N ALA A 94 -12.00 -14.82 -31.67
CA ALA A 94 -11.71 -16.10 -31.04
C ALA A 94 -12.95 -16.72 -30.38
N VAL A 95 -13.71 -15.94 -29.61
CA VAL A 95 -14.97 -16.38 -28.97
C VAL A 95 -15.99 -16.85 -30.00
N SER A 96 -16.15 -16.10 -31.10
CA SER A 96 -17.04 -16.50 -32.19
C SER A 96 -16.60 -17.81 -32.85
N LYS A 97 -15.29 -18.01 -33.08
CA LYS A 97 -14.75 -19.28 -33.58
C LYS A 97 -14.97 -20.45 -32.61
N ALA A 98 -14.99 -20.19 -31.31
CA ALA A 98 -15.28 -21.17 -30.27
C ALA A 98 -16.79 -21.45 -30.08
N GLY A 99 -17.65 -20.86 -30.93
CA GLY A 99 -19.10 -21.07 -30.90
C GLY A 99 -19.82 -20.17 -29.89
N ASP A 100 -19.35 -18.93 -29.74
CA ASP A 100 -19.89 -17.90 -28.83
C ASP A 100 -19.85 -18.33 -27.35
N LYS A 101 -18.82 -19.10 -26.98
CA LYS A 101 -18.56 -19.57 -25.62
C LYS A 101 -17.24 -18.98 -25.13
N GLY A 102 -17.32 -18.18 -24.07
CA GLY A 102 -16.18 -17.55 -23.42
C GLY A 102 -16.45 -16.08 -23.10
N TYR A 103 -15.92 -15.62 -21.97
CA TYR A 103 -15.95 -14.23 -21.53
C TYR A 103 -14.61 -13.56 -21.87
N ILE A 104 -14.66 -12.25 -22.14
CA ILE A 104 -13.50 -11.43 -22.44
C ILE A 104 -13.20 -10.52 -21.25
N ALA A 105 -12.06 -10.73 -20.62
CA ALA A 105 -11.51 -9.84 -19.61
C ALA A 105 -10.64 -8.76 -20.26
N LEU A 106 -10.99 -7.50 -20.03
CA LEU A 106 -10.09 -6.38 -20.31
C LEU A 106 -8.94 -6.45 -19.31
N ASP A 107 -7.79 -6.89 -19.79
CA ASP A 107 -6.60 -7.11 -18.98
C ASP A 107 -5.77 -5.83 -18.84
N ILE A 108 -5.54 -5.40 -17.59
CA ILE A 108 -4.85 -4.17 -17.24
C ILE A 108 -3.78 -4.49 -16.20
N GLY A 109 -2.52 -4.33 -16.58
CA GLY A 109 -1.37 -4.44 -15.69
C GLY A 109 -0.97 -3.11 -15.05
N PRO A 110 0.05 -3.10 -14.18
CA PRO A 110 0.57 -1.88 -13.57
C PRO A 110 1.19 -0.94 -14.62
N THR A 111 1.22 0.36 -14.32
CA THR A 111 1.86 1.39 -15.16
C THR A 111 3.39 1.25 -15.20
N GLY A 112 3.96 0.58 -14.19
CA GLY A 112 5.40 0.49 -13.97
C GLY A 112 6.01 1.73 -13.32
N LYS A 113 5.20 2.61 -12.74
CA LYS A 113 5.60 3.79 -11.99
C LYS A 113 5.11 3.75 -10.55
N LEU A 114 5.91 4.28 -9.64
CA LEU A 114 5.45 4.56 -8.28
C LEU A 114 4.65 5.86 -8.27
N LEU A 115 3.58 5.89 -7.49
CA LEU A 115 2.78 7.09 -7.30
C LEU A 115 3.45 8.03 -6.27
N LYS A 116 3.23 9.33 -6.41
CA LYS A 116 3.63 10.34 -5.41
C LYS A 116 3.00 10.00 -4.04
N PRO A 117 3.72 10.21 -2.92
CA PRO A 117 5.03 10.84 -2.83
C PRO A 117 6.23 9.90 -3.06
N LEU A 118 6.01 8.61 -3.30
CA LEU A 118 7.11 7.63 -3.47
C LEU A 118 7.77 7.66 -4.85
N GLY A 119 7.02 8.10 -5.87
CA GLY A 119 7.52 8.26 -7.23
C GLY A 119 7.10 9.57 -7.86
N ASP A 120 7.13 9.61 -9.19
CA ASP A 120 6.92 10.80 -10.01
C ASP A 120 5.48 10.93 -10.53
N LEU A 121 4.72 9.82 -10.59
CA LEU A 121 3.37 9.79 -11.14
C LEU A 121 2.33 10.30 -10.14
N GLY A 122 1.52 11.29 -10.53
CA GLY A 122 0.42 11.76 -9.68
C GLY A 122 -0.73 10.75 -9.61
N PHE A 123 -1.47 10.71 -8.50
CA PHE A 123 -2.62 9.80 -8.35
C PHE A 123 -3.68 10.01 -9.44
N GLU A 124 -4.06 11.26 -9.72
CA GLU A 124 -5.03 11.58 -10.78
C GLU A 124 -4.51 11.24 -12.18
N GLU A 125 -3.19 11.29 -12.39
CA GLU A 125 -2.58 10.91 -13.66
C GLU A 125 -2.61 9.39 -13.83
N ALA A 126 -2.27 8.62 -12.79
CA ALA A 126 -2.43 7.17 -12.78
C ALA A 126 -3.89 6.77 -13.01
N TYR A 127 -4.83 7.41 -12.32
CA TYR A 127 -6.27 7.21 -12.54
C TYR A 127 -6.66 7.43 -14.01
N ARG A 128 -6.18 8.52 -14.64
CA ARG A 128 -6.47 8.81 -16.05
C ARG A 128 -5.94 7.72 -16.99
N LEU A 129 -4.68 7.31 -16.80
CA LEU A 129 -4.04 6.25 -17.58
C LEU A 129 -4.86 4.96 -17.56
N PHE A 130 -5.40 4.58 -16.41
CA PHE A 130 -6.29 3.41 -16.30
C PHE A 130 -7.67 3.68 -16.90
N SER A 131 -8.25 4.87 -16.66
CA SER A 131 -9.60 5.21 -17.13
C SER A 131 -9.69 5.22 -18.65
N ASP A 132 -8.63 5.64 -19.34
CA ASP A 132 -8.58 5.67 -20.81
C ASP A 132 -8.70 4.25 -21.38
N VAL A 133 -7.98 3.28 -20.80
CA VAL A 133 -8.04 1.87 -21.21
C VAL A 133 -9.42 1.26 -20.90
N VAL A 134 -9.93 1.50 -19.69
CA VAL A 134 -11.25 1.03 -19.26
C VAL A 134 -12.35 1.54 -20.18
N ALA A 135 -12.32 2.83 -20.52
CA ALA A 135 -13.34 3.46 -21.37
C ALA A 135 -13.39 2.79 -22.75
N VAL A 136 -12.24 2.51 -23.35
CA VAL A 136 -12.15 1.82 -24.64
C VAL A 136 -12.63 0.37 -24.52
N GLY A 137 -12.09 -0.42 -23.59
CA GLY A 137 -12.47 -1.82 -23.46
C GLY A 137 -13.96 -2.02 -23.10
N ALA A 138 -14.53 -1.15 -22.26
CA ALA A 138 -15.95 -1.16 -21.94
C ALA A 138 -16.83 -0.78 -23.15
N ARG A 139 -16.44 0.25 -23.92
CA ARG A 139 -17.10 0.63 -25.18
C ARG A 139 -17.08 -0.53 -26.18
N GLU A 140 -15.96 -1.22 -26.26
CA GLU A 140 -15.76 -2.38 -27.12
C GLU A 140 -16.37 -3.66 -26.52
N GLY A 141 -17.10 -3.61 -25.40
CA GLY A 141 -17.90 -4.74 -24.93
C GLY A 141 -17.10 -5.85 -24.25
N ALA A 142 -16.12 -5.51 -23.42
CA ALA A 142 -15.55 -6.45 -22.44
C ALA A 142 -16.61 -6.92 -21.44
N ASP A 143 -16.46 -8.14 -20.91
CA ASP A 143 -17.38 -8.74 -19.94
C ASP A 143 -16.99 -8.40 -18.49
N LEU A 144 -15.70 -8.17 -18.25
CA LEU A 144 -15.14 -7.76 -16.96
C LEU A 144 -13.85 -6.95 -17.15
N VAL A 145 -13.46 -6.21 -16.12
CA VAL A 145 -12.13 -5.56 -16.03
C VAL A 145 -11.27 -6.38 -15.08
N LEU A 146 -10.12 -6.85 -15.56
CA LEU A 146 -9.12 -7.55 -14.77
C LEU A 146 -7.93 -6.60 -14.55
N ILE A 147 -7.76 -6.13 -13.32
CA ILE A 147 -6.60 -5.39 -12.88
C ILE A 147 -5.63 -6.42 -12.28
N GLU A 148 -4.62 -6.86 -13.03
CA GLU A 148 -3.74 -7.93 -12.58
C GLU A 148 -2.30 -7.49 -12.31
N THR A 149 -1.57 -8.30 -11.53
CA THR A 149 -0.12 -8.16 -11.34
C THR A 149 0.25 -6.89 -10.56
N MET A 150 -0.64 -6.38 -9.70
CA MET A 150 -0.39 -5.15 -8.94
C MET A 150 0.53 -5.42 -7.75
N SER A 151 1.59 -4.64 -7.62
CA SER A 151 2.57 -4.74 -6.51
C SER A 151 2.47 -3.58 -5.51
N ASP A 152 1.59 -2.62 -5.76
CA ASP A 152 1.37 -1.44 -4.91
C ASP A 152 -0.13 -1.23 -4.65
N SER A 153 -0.48 -1.03 -3.38
CA SER A 153 -1.86 -0.81 -2.95
C SER A 153 -2.40 0.55 -3.42
N TYR A 154 -1.54 1.55 -3.61
CA TYR A 154 -2.00 2.87 -4.05
C TYR A 154 -2.34 2.89 -5.53
N GLU A 155 -1.49 2.27 -6.35
CA GLU A 155 -1.73 2.10 -7.79
C GLU A 155 -2.99 1.27 -8.07
N VAL A 156 -3.20 0.15 -7.37
CA VAL A 156 -4.44 -0.64 -7.55
C VAL A 156 -5.68 0.13 -7.13
N LYS A 157 -5.59 1.00 -6.11
CA LYS A 157 -6.70 1.90 -5.77
C LYS A 157 -7.05 2.82 -6.93
N ALA A 158 -6.05 3.45 -7.57
CA ALA A 158 -6.28 4.30 -8.73
C ALA A 158 -6.94 3.53 -9.89
N ALA A 159 -6.47 2.31 -10.17
CA ALA A 159 -7.03 1.43 -11.20
C ALA A 159 -8.48 0.99 -10.90
N VAL A 160 -8.77 0.59 -9.66
CA VAL A 160 -10.12 0.17 -9.26
C VAL A 160 -11.10 1.33 -9.32
N LEU A 161 -10.71 2.52 -8.85
CA LEU A 161 -11.54 3.71 -8.99
C LEU A 161 -11.78 4.05 -10.47
N ALA A 162 -10.73 3.99 -11.30
CA ALA A 162 -10.87 4.21 -12.75
C ALA A 162 -11.85 3.21 -13.37
N ALA A 163 -11.81 1.93 -12.99
CA ALA A 163 -12.75 0.93 -13.47
C ALA A 163 -14.20 1.21 -13.01
N LYS A 164 -14.41 1.40 -11.70
CA LYS A 164 -15.74 1.57 -11.09
C LYS A 164 -16.42 2.89 -11.46
N GLU A 165 -15.65 3.94 -11.76
CA GLU A 165 -16.19 5.26 -12.12
C GLU A 165 -16.51 5.39 -13.62
N ASN A 166 -15.88 4.57 -14.47
CA ASN A 166 -16.03 4.68 -15.93
C ASN A 166 -16.82 3.52 -16.57
N CYS A 167 -17.12 2.45 -15.84
CA CYS A 167 -17.96 1.37 -16.34
C CYS A 167 -18.78 0.68 -15.22
N LYS A 168 -19.68 -0.24 -15.62
CA LYS A 168 -20.47 -1.07 -14.69
C LYS A 168 -20.08 -2.55 -14.73
N LEU A 169 -18.98 -2.87 -15.38
CA LEU A 169 -18.49 -4.23 -15.49
C LEU A 169 -18.01 -4.74 -14.12
N PRO A 170 -18.07 -6.05 -13.85
CA PRO A 170 -17.38 -6.64 -12.72
C PRO A 170 -15.88 -6.27 -12.76
N VAL A 171 -15.32 -5.94 -11.61
CA VAL A 171 -13.91 -5.57 -11.47
C VAL A 171 -13.20 -6.61 -10.62
N PHE A 172 -12.24 -7.31 -11.23
CA PHE A 172 -11.39 -8.29 -10.57
C PHE A 172 -10.00 -7.68 -10.36
N ALA A 173 -9.41 -7.92 -9.19
CA ALA A 173 -8.10 -7.38 -8.85
C ALA A 173 -7.16 -8.48 -8.34
N THR A 174 -5.99 -8.64 -8.94
CA THR A 174 -4.97 -9.58 -8.45
C THR A 174 -3.66 -8.90 -8.15
N MET A 175 -3.02 -9.37 -7.09
CA MET A 175 -1.82 -8.79 -6.51
C MET A 175 -0.63 -9.74 -6.64
N ILE A 176 0.59 -9.18 -6.61
CA ILE A 176 1.81 -9.95 -6.36
C ILE A 176 2.29 -9.66 -4.93
N PHE A 177 2.34 -10.71 -4.12
CA PHE A 177 3.03 -10.70 -2.84
C PHE A 177 4.37 -11.43 -2.94
N ASP A 178 5.34 -11.00 -2.14
CA ASP A 178 6.56 -11.77 -1.90
C ASP A 178 6.28 -13.06 -1.11
N SER A 179 7.32 -13.86 -0.86
CA SER A 179 7.20 -15.10 -0.09
C SER A 179 6.82 -14.91 1.38
N LYS A 180 6.83 -13.67 1.90
CA LYS A 180 6.38 -13.30 3.24
C LYS A 180 4.96 -12.74 3.26
N GLY A 181 4.26 -12.70 2.11
CA GLY A 181 2.90 -12.16 2.02
C GLY A 181 2.85 -10.64 2.03
N LYS A 182 3.89 -9.97 1.50
CA LYS A 182 3.99 -8.50 1.44
C LYS A 182 4.04 -7.97 0.01
N LEU A 183 3.34 -6.86 -0.23
CA LEU A 183 3.48 -6.06 -1.44
C LEU A 183 4.82 -5.33 -1.46
N LEU A 184 5.23 -4.80 -2.62
CA LEU A 184 6.47 -4.02 -2.77
C LEU A 184 6.51 -2.82 -1.80
N THR A 185 5.36 -2.17 -1.58
CA THR A 185 5.22 -1.02 -0.69
C THR A 185 4.97 -1.41 0.78
N GLY A 186 4.96 -2.70 1.12
CA GLY A 186 4.87 -3.20 2.50
C GLY A 186 3.48 -3.66 2.95
N GLY A 187 2.47 -3.56 2.09
CA GLY A 187 1.11 -4.00 2.41
C GLY A 187 0.97 -5.49 2.68
N THR A 188 0.23 -5.84 3.74
CA THR A 188 -0.11 -7.24 4.04
C THR A 188 -1.27 -7.71 3.19
N VAL A 189 -1.49 -9.02 3.21
CA VAL A 189 -2.70 -9.64 2.69
C VAL A 189 -3.95 -8.99 3.31
N GLU A 190 -3.99 -8.80 4.63
CA GLU A 190 -5.15 -8.24 5.32
C GLU A 190 -5.39 -6.76 4.96
N SER A 191 -4.35 -5.93 4.88
CA SER A 191 -4.49 -4.51 4.54
C SER A 191 -5.01 -4.33 3.12
N THR A 192 -4.52 -5.17 2.20
CA THR A 192 -4.90 -5.16 0.79
C THR A 192 -6.31 -5.69 0.58
N VAL A 193 -6.69 -6.78 1.24
CA VAL A 193 -8.07 -7.31 1.19
C VAL A 193 -9.05 -6.27 1.76
N ALA A 194 -8.72 -5.63 2.88
CA ALA A 194 -9.58 -4.59 3.46
C ALA A 194 -9.78 -3.39 2.50
N LEU A 195 -8.71 -2.95 1.82
CA LEU A 195 -8.78 -1.91 0.79
C LEU A 195 -9.67 -2.34 -0.38
N LEU A 196 -9.40 -3.49 -1.00
CA LEU A 196 -10.08 -3.94 -2.21
C LEU A 196 -11.57 -4.23 -1.97
N GLU A 197 -11.92 -4.87 -0.84
CA GLU A 197 -13.33 -5.05 -0.46
C GLU A 197 -14.01 -3.72 -0.14
N GLY A 198 -13.28 -2.78 0.47
CA GLY A 198 -13.77 -1.42 0.72
C GLY A 198 -14.13 -0.69 -0.57
N LEU A 199 -13.31 -0.82 -1.61
CA LEU A 199 -13.55 -0.29 -2.96
C LEU A 199 -14.62 -1.08 -3.74
N GLY A 200 -15.07 -2.22 -3.20
CA GLY A 200 -16.14 -3.03 -3.77
C GLY A 200 -15.74 -3.80 -5.02
N VAL A 201 -14.51 -4.34 -5.09
CA VAL A 201 -14.14 -5.30 -6.14
C VAL A 201 -15.02 -6.54 -6.08
N ASP A 202 -15.26 -7.17 -7.22
CA ASP A 202 -16.18 -8.31 -7.35
C ASP A 202 -15.48 -9.65 -7.11
N ALA A 203 -14.15 -9.71 -7.31
CA ALA A 203 -13.28 -10.80 -6.93
C ALA A 203 -11.85 -10.27 -6.71
N LEU A 204 -11.07 -10.94 -5.87
CA LEU A 204 -9.68 -10.57 -5.60
C LEU A 204 -8.76 -11.78 -5.54
N GLY A 205 -7.46 -11.61 -5.69
CA GLY A 205 -6.56 -12.76 -5.56
C GLY A 205 -5.11 -12.48 -5.87
N ILE A 206 -4.42 -13.54 -6.32
CA ILE A 206 -2.99 -13.51 -6.61
C ILE A 206 -2.68 -14.11 -7.97
N ASN A 207 -1.70 -13.52 -8.65
CA ASN A 207 -1.17 -14.03 -9.89
C ASN A 207 0.32 -13.73 -10.01
N CYS A 208 1.02 -14.45 -10.88
CA CYS A 208 2.44 -14.24 -11.17
C CYS A 208 3.36 -14.31 -9.93
N GLY A 209 4.65 -13.99 -10.11
CA GLY A 209 5.69 -13.95 -9.09
C GLY A 209 6.13 -15.31 -8.52
N LEU A 210 5.18 -16.21 -8.25
CA LEU A 210 5.37 -17.47 -7.57
C LEU A 210 4.73 -18.64 -8.34
N GLY A 211 5.25 -19.84 -8.09
CA GLY A 211 4.63 -21.09 -8.53
C GLY A 211 3.43 -21.49 -7.66
N PRO A 212 2.67 -22.52 -8.06
CA PRO A 212 1.44 -22.91 -7.39
C PRO A 212 1.67 -23.42 -5.95
N VAL A 213 2.82 -24.05 -5.67
CA VAL A 213 3.15 -24.54 -4.32
C VAL A 213 3.35 -23.38 -3.35
N GLN A 214 4.13 -22.37 -3.76
CA GLN A 214 4.45 -21.22 -2.91
C GLN A 214 3.22 -20.34 -2.66
N MET A 215 2.29 -20.25 -3.61
CA MET A 215 1.06 -19.45 -3.47
C MET A 215 0.09 -19.98 -2.41
N LYS A 216 0.15 -21.27 -2.02
CA LYS A 216 -0.77 -21.86 -1.02
C LYS A 216 -0.75 -21.13 0.32
N GLY A 217 0.44 -20.69 0.77
CA GLY A 217 0.58 -19.95 2.02
C GLY A 217 -0.21 -18.63 1.99
N ILE A 218 -0.02 -17.86 0.92
CA ILE A 218 -0.70 -16.57 0.72
C ILE A 218 -2.21 -16.78 0.55
N LEU A 219 -2.63 -17.80 -0.19
CA LEU A 219 -4.04 -18.16 -0.33
C LEU A 219 -4.70 -18.44 1.02
N ALA A 220 -4.03 -19.18 1.92
CA ALA A 220 -4.56 -19.46 3.24
C ALA A 220 -4.83 -18.18 4.05
N ASP A 221 -3.99 -17.16 3.91
CA ASP A 221 -4.18 -15.87 4.56
C ASP A 221 -5.29 -15.04 3.89
N ILE A 222 -5.38 -15.07 2.55
CA ILE A 222 -6.49 -14.44 1.82
C ILE A 222 -7.83 -15.03 2.25
N MET A 223 -7.94 -16.36 2.38
CA MET A 223 -9.19 -17.03 2.77
C MET A 223 -9.64 -16.69 4.20
N LYS A 224 -8.72 -16.30 5.09
CA LYS A 224 -9.06 -15.80 6.44
C LYS A 224 -9.68 -14.40 6.38
N ALA A 225 -9.22 -13.57 5.44
CA ALA A 225 -9.59 -12.16 5.36
C ALA A 225 -10.77 -11.89 4.40
N ALA A 226 -10.84 -12.56 3.26
CA ALA A 226 -11.74 -12.27 2.16
C ALA A 226 -13.18 -12.79 2.37
N SER A 227 -14.11 -12.06 1.80
CA SER A 227 -15.56 -12.29 1.72
C SER A 227 -16.05 -12.40 0.27
N VAL A 228 -15.23 -12.00 -0.70
CA VAL A 228 -15.50 -12.06 -2.15
C VAL A 228 -14.76 -13.24 -2.80
N PRO A 229 -15.20 -13.75 -3.98
CA PRO A 229 -14.50 -14.83 -4.69
C PRO A 229 -12.99 -14.62 -4.80
N VAL A 230 -12.22 -15.70 -4.63
CA VAL A 230 -10.74 -15.67 -4.66
C VAL A 230 -10.19 -16.21 -5.98
N ILE A 231 -9.27 -15.46 -6.57
CA ILE A 231 -8.58 -15.75 -7.85
C ILE A 231 -7.16 -16.28 -7.58
N VAL A 232 -6.73 -17.33 -8.28
CA VAL A 232 -5.34 -17.82 -8.20
C VAL A 232 -4.81 -18.23 -9.58
N ASN A 233 -3.81 -17.48 -10.08
CA ASN A 233 -3.19 -17.68 -11.40
C ASN A 233 -1.65 -17.76 -11.29
N PRO A 234 -1.08 -18.91 -10.90
CA PRO A 234 0.37 -19.05 -10.68
C PRO A 234 1.17 -19.14 -11.98
N ASN A 235 2.48 -18.93 -11.88
CA ASN A 235 3.42 -19.27 -12.95
C ASN A 235 3.62 -20.79 -13.04
N ALA A 236 4.03 -21.31 -14.20
CA ALA A 236 4.43 -22.71 -14.38
C ALA A 236 5.81 -23.03 -13.75
N GLY A 237 6.12 -22.44 -12.59
CA GLY A 237 7.42 -22.47 -11.95
C GLY A 237 8.20 -21.17 -12.13
N LEU A 238 9.45 -21.18 -11.66
CA LEU A 238 10.36 -20.06 -11.84
C LEU A 238 10.97 -20.09 -13.25
N PRO A 239 11.23 -18.93 -13.87
CA PRO A 239 11.83 -18.89 -15.19
C PRO A 239 13.30 -19.31 -15.13
N ARG A 240 13.76 -20.02 -16.17
CA ARG A 240 15.18 -20.32 -16.47
C ARG A 240 15.52 -20.01 -17.93
N SER A 241 16.79 -19.72 -18.22
CA SER A 241 17.26 -19.55 -19.61
C SER A 241 17.83 -20.86 -20.13
N GLU A 242 17.40 -21.30 -21.31
CA GLU A 242 18.08 -22.36 -22.08
C GLU A 242 18.23 -21.91 -23.53
N GLY A 243 19.48 -21.73 -23.98
CA GLY A 243 19.77 -21.36 -25.37
C GLY A 243 19.14 -20.03 -25.81
N GLY A 244 19.08 -19.03 -24.91
CA GLY A 244 18.49 -17.72 -25.16
C GLY A 244 16.95 -17.70 -25.15
N ARG A 245 16.31 -18.77 -24.66
CA ARG A 245 14.86 -18.87 -24.49
C ARG A 245 14.50 -19.03 -23.02
N THR A 246 13.44 -18.35 -22.58
CA THR A 246 12.87 -18.54 -21.24
C THR A 246 12.05 -19.83 -21.20
N VAL A 247 12.42 -20.74 -20.31
CA VAL A 247 11.75 -22.04 -20.07
C VAL A 247 11.26 -22.08 -18.62
N TYR A 248 10.22 -22.88 -18.37
CA TYR A 248 9.59 -23.06 -17.06
C TYR A 248 9.62 -24.54 -16.67
N ASP A 249 9.71 -24.80 -15.37
CA ASP A 249 10.12 -26.12 -14.85
C ASP A 249 8.96 -27.05 -14.47
N ILE A 250 7.75 -26.53 -14.32
CA ILE A 250 6.60 -27.33 -13.91
C ILE A 250 5.82 -27.75 -15.15
N ASP A 251 5.65 -29.05 -15.34
CA ASP A 251 4.84 -29.58 -16.43
C ASP A 251 3.33 -29.47 -16.14
N ALA A 252 2.52 -29.75 -17.16
CA ALA A 252 1.08 -29.60 -17.07
C ALA A 252 0.40 -30.57 -16.09
N ASP A 253 0.97 -31.76 -15.84
CA ASP A 253 0.40 -32.73 -14.88
C ASP A 253 0.67 -32.29 -13.43
N GLU A 254 1.92 -31.91 -13.14
CA GLU A 254 2.32 -31.40 -11.83
C GLU A 254 1.59 -30.09 -11.47
N PHE A 255 1.48 -29.17 -12.44
CA PHE A 255 0.75 -27.92 -12.28
C PHE A 255 -0.72 -28.19 -11.94
N ALA A 256 -1.40 -29.02 -12.73
CA ALA A 256 -2.81 -29.34 -12.53
C ALA A 256 -3.08 -30.04 -11.20
N GLY A 257 -2.19 -30.95 -10.78
CA GLY A 257 -2.27 -31.61 -9.47
C GLY A 257 -2.24 -30.61 -8.31
N THR A 258 -1.36 -29.60 -8.40
CA THR A 258 -1.26 -28.55 -7.39
C THR A 258 -2.45 -27.57 -7.43
N MET A 259 -2.94 -27.23 -8.63
CA MET A 259 -4.12 -26.38 -8.80
C MET A 259 -5.38 -27.01 -8.22
N ARG A 260 -5.51 -28.34 -8.28
CA ARG A 260 -6.61 -29.05 -7.61
C ARG A 260 -6.63 -28.78 -6.11
N GLU A 261 -5.47 -28.82 -5.44
CA GLU A 261 -5.39 -28.49 -4.02
C GLU A 261 -5.76 -27.02 -3.75
N ILE A 262 -5.35 -26.10 -4.62
CA ILE A 262 -5.69 -24.67 -4.54
C ILE A 262 -7.21 -24.45 -4.63
N VAL A 263 -7.91 -25.18 -5.50
CA VAL A 263 -9.38 -25.17 -5.58
C VAL A 263 -9.98 -25.75 -4.31
N GLU A 264 -9.44 -26.84 -3.78
CA GLU A 264 -9.89 -27.44 -2.51
C GLU A 264 -9.71 -26.47 -1.32
N MET A 265 -8.71 -25.59 -1.37
CA MET A 265 -8.49 -24.51 -0.39
C MET A 265 -9.48 -23.34 -0.49
N GLY A 266 -10.24 -23.23 -1.59
CA GLY A 266 -11.31 -22.25 -1.75
C GLY A 266 -11.14 -21.25 -2.90
N ALA A 267 -10.12 -21.40 -3.75
CA ALA A 267 -10.04 -20.60 -4.97
C ALA A 267 -11.23 -20.90 -5.89
N CYS A 268 -11.95 -19.87 -6.32
CA CYS A 268 -13.18 -19.98 -7.11
C CYS A 268 -12.93 -19.70 -8.60
N VAL A 269 -11.92 -18.90 -8.91
CA VAL A 269 -11.49 -18.58 -10.26
C VAL A 269 -10.01 -18.92 -10.39
N VAL A 270 -9.66 -19.83 -11.29
CA VAL A 270 -8.30 -20.36 -11.39
C VAL A 270 -7.81 -20.40 -12.82
N GLY A 271 -6.52 -20.26 -13.04
CA GLY A 271 -5.93 -20.26 -14.38
C GLY A 271 -4.42 -20.32 -14.29
N GLY A 272 -3.76 -19.67 -15.23
CA GLY A 272 -2.30 -19.60 -15.26
C GLY A 272 -1.77 -18.21 -15.57
N CYS A 273 -0.48 -18.02 -15.30
CA CYS A 273 0.27 -16.83 -15.70
C CYS A 273 1.49 -17.28 -16.54
N CYS A 274 2.67 -16.71 -16.31
CA CYS A 274 3.85 -16.95 -17.13
C CYS A 274 4.23 -18.45 -17.21
N GLY A 275 4.50 -18.94 -18.42
CA GLY A 275 4.87 -20.33 -18.69
C GLY A 275 3.71 -21.31 -18.85
N THR A 276 2.48 -20.92 -18.50
CA THR A 276 1.31 -21.82 -18.61
C THR A 276 0.76 -21.83 -20.03
N THR A 277 0.53 -23.03 -20.58
CA THR A 277 0.07 -23.26 -21.96
C THR A 277 -1.37 -23.76 -22.01
N PRO A 278 -2.02 -23.84 -23.18
CA PRO A 278 -3.34 -24.49 -23.30
C PRO A 278 -3.38 -25.92 -22.75
N GLU A 279 -2.26 -26.64 -22.75
CA GLU A 279 -2.19 -27.97 -22.11
C GLU A 279 -2.32 -27.90 -20.59
N HIS A 280 -1.66 -26.93 -19.93
CA HIS A 280 -1.77 -26.72 -18.49
C HIS A 280 -3.21 -26.40 -18.09
N ILE A 281 -3.87 -25.53 -18.84
CA ILE A 281 -5.27 -25.15 -18.61
C ILE A 281 -6.19 -26.34 -18.81
N ARG A 282 -6.04 -27.10 -19.91
CA ARG A 282 -6.84 -28.31 -20.17
C ARG A 282 -6.74 -29.34 -19.04
N LYS A 283 -5.53 -29.62 -18.54
CA LYS A 283 -5.33 -30.57 -17.44
C LYS A 283 -5.88 -30.05 -16.12
N THR A 284 -5.73 -28.76 -15.85
CA THR A 284 -6.31 -28.11 -14.66
C THR A 284 -7.84 -28.24 -14.66
N ILE A 285 -8.49 -27.93 -15.78
CA ILE A 285 -9.94 -28.09 -15.96
C ILE A 285 -10.36 -29.55 -15.76
N ALA A 286 -9.63 -30.49 -16.37
CA ALA A 286 -9.95 -31.92 -16.25
C ALA A 286 -9.96 -32.42 -14.80
N LEU A 287 -9.09 -31.87 -13.93
CA LEU A 287 -9.03 -32.23 -12.51
C LEU A 287 -9.98 -31.42 -11.62
N CYS A 288 -10.39 -30.21 -12.04
CA CYS A 288 -11.07 -29.25 -11.16
C CYS A 288 -12.53 -28.96 -11.53
N LYS A 289 -12.96 -29.16 -12.79
CA LYS A 289 -14.30 -28.72 -13.28
C LYS A 289 -15.49 -29.29 -12.50
N ASP A 290 -15.34 -30.52 -11.99
CA ASP A 290 -16.39 -31.23 -11.27
C ASP A 290 -16.32 -30.96 -9.75
N GLN A 291 -15.37 -30.15 -9.30
CA GLN A 291 -15.31 -29.70 -7.91
C GLN A 291 -16.36 -28.60 -7.65
N PRO A 292 -17.02 -28.63 -6.48
CA PRO A 292 -17.95 -27.56 -6.12
C PRO A 292 -17.19 -26.26 -5.80
N ALA A 293 -17.72 -25.12 -6.26
CA ALA A 293 -17.24 -23.83 -5.81
C ALA A 293 -17.42 -23.66 -4.30
N ARG A 294 -16.34 -23.32 -3.59
CA ARG A 294 -16.35 -23.00 -2.16
C ARG A 294 -16.23 -21.50 -1.98
N MET A 295 -17.37 -20.82 -2.12
CA MET A 295 -17.43 -19.37 -1.92
C MET A 295 -16.89 -19.00 -0.52
N PRO A 296 -16.02 -17.97 -0.42
CA PRO A 296 -15.57 -17.48 0.87
C PRO A 296 -16.74 -17.07 1.76
N GLU A 297 -16.66 -17.42 3.04
CA GLU A 297 -17.65 -16.99 4.02
C GLU A 297 -17.57 -15.48 4.22
N LYS A 298 -18.71 -14.81 4.16
CA LYS A 298 -18.80 -13.37 4.38
C LYS A 298 -18.28 -13.00 5.78
N LYS A 299 -17.24 -12.15 5.84
CA LYS A 299 -16.66 -11.69 7.10
C LYS A 299 -17.42 -10.48 7.65
N ASN A 300 -17.85 -10.59 8.90
CA ASN A 300 -18.51 -9.52 9.65
C ASN A 300 -17.53 -8.77 10.56
N ARG A 301 -16.37 -8.40 10.02
CA ARG A 301 -15.28 -7.72 10.74
C ARG A 301 -15.34 -6.22 10.47
N THR A 302 -15.20 -5.40 11.51
CA THR A 302 -15.04 -3.94 11.37
C THR A 302 -13.55 -3.64 11.21
N VAL A 303 -13.10 -3.47 9.97
CA VAL A 303 -11.67 -3.34 9.64
C VAL A 303 -11.41 -2.06 8.84
N ILE A 304 -10.36 -1.36 9.24
CA ILE A 304 -9.72 -0.26 8.52
C ILE A 304 -8.28 -0.65 8.19
N SER A 305 -7.66 0.02 7.23
CA SER A 305 -6.28 -0.28 6.85
C SER A 305 -5.54 0.96 6.37
N SER A 306 -4.23 0.96 6.58
CA SER A 306 -3.26 1.77 5.86
C SER A 306 -2.69 0.96 4.69
N TYR A 307 -1.67 1.50 4.02
CA TYR A 307 -0.92 0.76 3.02
C TYR A 307 -0.28 -0.50 3.62
N ALA A 308 0.20 -0.45 4.87
CA ALA A 308 1.04 -1.48 5.47
C ALA A 308 0.30 -2.49 6.36
N GLN A 309 -0.79 -2.08 7.03
CA GLN A 309 -1.45 -2.91 8.03
C GLN A 309 -2.97 -2.68 8.12
N ALA A 310 -3.68 -3.71 8.61
CA ALA A 310 -5.10 -3.65 8.91
C ALA A 310 -5.32 -3.61 10.43
N VAL A 311 -6.25 -2.77 10.87
CA VAL A 311 -6.69 -2.67 12.27
C VAL A 311 -8.16 -3.06 12.36
N GLU A 312 -8.45 -4.05 13.20
CA GLU A 312 -9.81 -4.51 13.47
C GLU A 312 -10.34 -3.87 14.76
N ILE A 313 -11.50 -3.21 14.65
CA ILE A 313 -12.21 -2.61 15.79
C ILE A 313 -13.15 -3.66 16.38
N ASP A 314 -12.69 -4.37 17.39
CA ASP A 314 -13.45 -5.43 18.06
C ASP A 314 -13.33 -5.35 19.60
N LYS A 315 -13.10 -6.48 20.30
CA LYS A 315 -13.07 -6.53 21.76
C LYS A 315 -11.80 -5.94 22.33
N ASN A 316 -10.67 -6.11 21.64
CA ASN A 316 -9.45 -5.42 22.01
C ASN A 316 -9.58 -3.94 21.60
N PRO A 317 -9.60 -2.99 22.55
CA PRO A 317 -9.91 -1.60 22.23
C PRO A 317 -8.82 -0.96 21.36
N VAL A 318 -9.24 -0.27 20.30
CA VAL A 318 -8.35 0.46 19.40
C VAL A 318 -8.10 1.87 19.95
N LEU A 319 -6.83 2.24 20.10
CA LEU A 319 -6.41 3.60 20.48
C LEU A 319 -6.22 4.46 19.24
N ILE A 320 -6.94 5.59 19.20
CA ILE A 320 -6.87 6.58 18.13
C ILE A 320 -6.20 7.83 18.69
N GLY A 321 -5.08 8.26 18.11
CA GLY A 321 -4.32 9.41 18.58
C GLY A 321 -4.96 10.75 18.17
N GLU A 322 -5.32 11.58 19.14
CA GLU A 322 -6.06 12.86 18.96
C GLU A 322 -5.19 14.10 18.67
N ARG A 323 -3.87 13.97 18.57
CA ARG A 323 -2.98 15.15 18.64
C ARG A 323 -2.88 15.94 17.33
N ILE A 324 -3.15 15.34 16.17
CA ILE A 324 -3.22 16.01 14.87
C ILE A 324 -4.57 16.71 14.76
N ASN A 325 -4.73 17.78 15.54
CA ASN A 325 -5.96 18.55 15.62
C ASN A 325 -5.66 19.98 16.11
N PRO A 326 -6.01 21.05 15.35
CA PRO A 326 -5.73 22.44 15.71
C PRO A 326 -6.56 22.98 16.88
N THR A 327 -7.63 22.29 17.28
CA THR A 327 -8.58 22.78 18.29
C THR A 327 -7.90 23.03 19.63
N GLY A 328 -7.92 24.29 20.10
CA GLY A 328 -7.29 24.70 21.35
C GLY A 328 -5.75 24.71 21.36
N LYS A 329 -5.07 24.40 20.25
CA LYS A 329 -3.61 24.28 20.16
C LYS A 329 -2.99 25.39 19.30
N SER A 330 -2.52 26.47 19.93
CA SER A 330 -1.96 27.64 19.23
C SER A 330 -0.78 27.31 18.31
N LYS A 331 0.14 26.45 18.77
CA LYS A 331 1.30 26.01 17.96
C LYS A 331 0.87 25.24 16.71
N PHE A 332 -0.10 24.32 16.84
CA PHE A 332 -0.62 23.55 15.72
C PHE A 332 -1.33 24.45 14.71
N LYS A 333 -2.17 25.39 15.18
CA LYS A 333 -2.79 26.41 14.32
C LYS A 333 -1.75 27.22 13.55
N GLN A 334 -0.63 27.57 14.20
CA GLN A 334 0.44 28.30 13.55
C GLN A 334 1.16 27.45 12.50
N ALA A 335 1.42 26.17 12.80
CA ALA A 335 2.03 25.25 11.85
C ALA A 335 1.18 25.10 10.57
N LEU A 336 -0.15 25.01 10.68
CA LEU A 336 -1.05 24.99 9.52
C LEU A 336 -0.95 26.27 8.68
N ARG A 337 -0.87 27.45 9.31
CA ARG A 337 -0.74 28.74 8.59
C ARG A 337 0.60 28.88 7.88
N ASP A 338 1.66 28.42 8.53
CA ASP A 338 3.02 28.52 8.02
C ASP A 338 3.36 27.38 7.06
N HIS A 339 2.40 26.49 6.75
CA HIS A 339 2.61 25.27 5.97
C HIS A 339 3.75 24.39 6.51
N ASN A 340 3.93 24.36 7.83
CA ASN A 340 4.92 23.52 8.50
C ASN A 340 4.35 22.09 8.67
N LEU A 341 4.43 21.31 7.58
CA LEU A 341 3.99 19.91 7.56
C LEU A 341 4.85 19.03 8.47
N GLU A 342 6.15 19.33 8.62
CA GLU A 342 7.04 18.55 9.48
C GLU A 342 6.56 18.52 10.93
N TYR A 343 6.04 19.65 11.45
CA TYR A 343 5.43 19.67 12.79
C TYR A 343 4.27 18.68 12.90
N ILE A 344 3.42 18.57 11.87
CA ILE A 344 2.28 17.66 11.81
C ILE A 344 2.77 16.20 11.77
N LEU A 345 3.74 15.92 10.91
CA LEU A 345 4.37 14.60 10.77
C LEU A 345 5.00 14.14 12.09
N ARG A 346 5.69 15.04 12.81
CA ARG A 346 6.26 14.76 14.13
C ARG A 346 5.19 14.44 15.18
N GLU A 347 4.05 15.13 15.18
CA GLU A 347 2.93 14.77 16.06
C GLU A 347 2.36 13.37 15.71
N GLY A 348 2.36 12.99 14.43
CA GLY A 348 2.00 11.64 14.00
C GLY A 348 2.97 10.57 14.49
N VAL A 349 4.27 10.74 14.24
CA VAL A 349 5.34 9.83 14.70
C VAL A 349 5.32 9.69 16.22
N ALA A 350 5.22 10.80 16.95
CA ALA A 350 5.18 10.77 18.41
C ALA A 350 4.00 9.94 18.95
N GLN A 351 2.83 10.02 18.31
CA GLN A 351 1.67 9.25 18.72
C GLN A 351 1.82 7.76 18.42
N GLN A 352 2.38 7.41 17.26
CA GLN A 352 2.71 6.02 16.93
C GLN A 352 3.67 5.41 17.96
N ASP A 353 4.74 6.14 18.30
CA ASP A 353 5.74 5.68 19.28
C ASP A 353 5.16 5.54 20.70
N ASN A 354 4.08 6.28 21.00
CA ASN A 354 3.37 6.18 22.28
C ASN A 354 2.16 5.21 22.23
N GLY A 355 2.08 4.34 21.21
CA GLY A 355 1.13 3.23 21.17
C GLY A 355 -0.24 3.56 20.56
N ALA A 356 -0.36 4.61 19.76
CA ALA A 356 -1.53 4.78 18.90
C ALA A 356 -1.61 3.64 17.88
N HIS A 357 -2.83 3.16 17.61
CA HIS A 357 -3.09 2.16 16.57
C HIS A 357 -3.65 2.82 15.30
N VAL A 358 -4.22 4.01 15.43
CA VAL A 358 -4.82 4.83 14.36
C VAL A 358 -4.51 6.29 14.70
N LEU A 359 -4.40 7.16 13.69
CA LEU A 359 -4.25 8.60 13.92
C LEU A 359 -5.50 9.35 13.46
N ASP A 360 -6.09 10.15 14.37
CA ASP A 360 -7.10 11.14 14.01
C ASP A 360 -6.43 12.32 13.31
N VAL A 361 -6.93 12.71 12.14
CA VAL A 361 -6.36 13.77 11.31
C VAL A 361 -7.41 14.83 11.06
N ASN A 362 -7.27 15.95 11.78
CA ASN A 362 -8.09 17.15 11.62
C ASN A 362 -7.18 18.35 11.30
N VAL A 363 -7.46 19.03 10.18
CA VAL A 363 -6.74 20.24 9.76
C VAL A 363 -7.67 21.46 9.69
N GLY A 364 -8.84 21.38 10.33
CA GLY A 364 -9.88 22.39 10.28
C GLY A 364 -9.43 23.73 10.88
N LEU A 365 -9.18 24.71 10.02
CA LEU A 365 -8.88 26.09 10.40
C LEU A 365 -9.59 27.05 9.43
N PRO A 366 -10.43 27.99 9.89
CA PRO A 366 -11.22 28.84 8.99
C PRO A 366 -10.41 29.73 8.03
N GLU A 367 -9.12 29.92 8.30
CA GLU A 367 -8.23 30.83 7.57
C GLU A 367 -7.46 30.14 6.43
N ILE A 368 -7.61 28.82 6.23
CA ILE A 368 -6.88 28.05 5.22
C ILE A 368 -7.84 27.30 4.28
N ASP A 369 -7.33 26.85 3.13
CA ASP A 369 -8.01 25.87 2.30
C ASP A 369 -7.91 24.48 2.95
N GLU A 370 -8.93 24.13 3.74
CA GLU A 370 -9.00 22.84 4.44
C GLU A 370 -8.91 21.65 3.47
N ALA A 371 -9.49 21.77 2.27
CA ALA A 371 -9.54 20.65 1.33
C ALA A 371 -8.17 20.36 0.72
N ALA A 372 -7.43 21.41 0.34
CA ALA A 372 -6.05 21.26 -0.15
C ALA A 372 -5.09 20.81 0.97
N MET A 373 -5.20 21.41 2.16
CA MET A 373 -4.35 21.06 3.30
C MET A 373 -4.59 19.61 3.77
N MET A 374 -5.85 19.15 3.78
CA MET A 374 -6.17 17.78 4.18
C MET A 374 -5.58 16.76 3.19
N GLU A 375 -5.71 17.02 1.88
CA GLU A 375 -5.14 16.18 0.83
C GLU A 375 -3.62 16.05 0.99
N GLU A 376 -2.93 17.18 1.17
CA GLU A 376 -1.47 17.24 1.36
C GLU A 376 -1.03 16.52 2.65
N VAL A 377 -1.67 16.80 3.78
CA VAL A 377 -1.35 16.18 5.08
C VAL A 377 -1.58 14.67 5.05
N VAL A 378 -2.65 14.19 4.40
CA VAL A 378 -2.90 12.74 4.25
C VAL A 378 -1.80 12.08 3.42
N MET A 379 -1.41 12.68 2.30
CA MET A 379 -0.33 12.16 1.45
C MET A 379 1.02 12.11 2.16
N GLU A 380 1.35 13.14 2.95
CA GLU A 380 2.60 13.19 3.69
C GLU A 380 2.60 12.25 4.92
N LEU A 381 1.49 12.15 5.67
CA LEU A 381 1.41 11.22 6.80
C LEU A 381 1.58 9.78 6.33
N GLN A 382 0.87 9.35 5.28
CA GLN A 382 0.93 7.97 4.80
C GLN A 382 2.28 7.58 4.16
N SER A 383 3.17 8.55 3.91
CA SER A 383 4.51 8.27 3.35
C SER A 383 5.51 7.77 4.41
N ILE A 384 5.33 8.17 5.67
CA ILE A 384 6.23 7.83 6.78
C ILE A 384 5.56 7.01 7.90
N ILE A 385 4.23 7.13 8.05
CA ILE A 385 3.45 6.47 9.10
C ILE A 385 2.71 5.28 8.50
N ASP A 386 2.84 4.13 9.14
CA ASP A 386 2.20 2.89 8.74
C ASP A 386 0.85 2.66 9.44
N LEU A 387 0.42 3.52 10.35
CA LEU A 387 -0.88 3.43 11.01
C LEU A 387 -2.04 3.86 10.08
N PRO A 388 -3.23 3.23 10.19
CA PRO A 388 -4.44 3.74 9.56
C PRO A 388 -4.79 5.17 10.02
N LEU A 389 -5.47 5.92 9.17
CA LEU A 389 -5.90 7.29 9.45
C LEU A 389 -7.41 7.35 9.64
N GLN A 390 -7.82 8.11 10.65
CA GLN A 390 -9.18 8.62 10.80
C GLN A 390 -9.24 10.02 10.18
N ILE A 391 -9.95 10.15 9.07
CA ILE A 391 -10.13 11.42 8.36
C ILE A 391 -11.23 12.20 9.10
N ASP A 392 -10.84 13.23 9.86
CA ASP A 392 -11.74 14.04 10.69
C ASP A 392 -12.00 15.41 10.06
N THR A 393 -13.17 15.55 9.44
CA THR A 393 -13.62 16.81 8.86
C THR A 393 -15.15 16.85 8.72
N SER A 394 -15.70 18.06 8.84
CA SER A 394 -17.10 18.35 8.50
C SER A 394 -17.27 18.91 7.08
N ASN A 395 -16.16 19.18 6.38
CA ASN A 395 -16.15 19.69 5.02
C ASN A 395 -16.18 18.53 4.03
N ILE A 396 -17.30 18.38 3.30
CA ILE A 396 -17.52 17.30 2.34
C ILE A 396 -16.47 17.29 1.23
N GLN A 397 -16.00 18.46 0.79
CA GLN A 397 -14.97 18.55 -0.25
C GLN A 397 -13.60 18.09 0.28
N ALA A 398 -13.24 18.47 1.51
CA ALA A 398 -12.02 18.00 2.14
C ALA A 398 -12.06 16.48 2.37
N MET A 399 -13.22 15.96 2.80
CA MET A 399 -13.45 14.52 2.96
C MET A 399 -13.25 13.80 1.63
N GLU A 400 -13.92 14.22 0.55
CA GLU A 400 -13.80 13.56 -0.76
C GLU A 400 -12.35 13.55 -1.27
N ARG A 401 -11.64 14.69 -1.21
CA ARG A 401 -10.23 14.76 -1.65
C ARG A 401 -9.32 13.84 -0.84
N ALA A 402 -9.45 13.85 0.48
CA ALA A 402 -8.69 12.98 1.37
C ALA A 402 -8.96 11.50 1.10
N LEU A 403 -10.24 11.11 0.98
CA LEU A 403 -10.64 9.73 0.69
C LEU A 403 -10.13 9.26 -0.66
N ARG A 404 -10.02 10.15 -1.65
CA ARG A 404 -9.52 9.82 -2.98
C ARG A 404 -8.03 9.45 -2.95
N VAL A 405 -7.20 10.22 -2.23
CA VAL A 405 -5.74 10.01 -2.15
C VAL A 405 -5.30 9.07 -1.02
N TYR A 406 -6.18 8.69 -0.10
CA TYR A 406 -5.81 7.84 1.02
C TYR A 406 -5.42 6.42 0.58
N ASN A 407 -4.23 5.94 0.93
CA ASN A 407 -3.79 4.58 0.58
C ASN A 407 -4.21 3.57 1.67
N GLY A 408 -5.45 3.07 1.57
CA GLY A 408 -6.02 2.11 2.52
C GLY A 408 -7.54 2.23 2.65
N LYS A 409 -8.13 1.50 3.60
CA LYS A 409 -9.55 1.64 3.98
C LYS A 409 -9.68 2.57 5.19
N PRO A 410 -10.20 3.80 5.04
CA PRO A 410 -10.14 4.82 6.09
C PRO A 410 -11.18 4.60 7.19
N LEU A 411 -10.93 5.20 8.36
CA LEU A 411 -11.97 5.54 9.34
C LEU A 411 -12.46 6.96 9.01
N ILE A 412 -13.77 7.16 8.86
CA ILE A 412 -14.35 8.42 8.36
C ILE A 412 -15.06 9.10 9.52
N ASN A 413 -14.55 10.24 9.96
CA ASN A 413 -15.13 11.03 11.04
C ASN A 413 -15.65 12.36 10.47
N SER A 414 -16.97 12.57 10.34
CA SER A 414 -18.06 11.66 10.71
C SER A 414 -19.33 11.87 9.89
N VAL A 415 -20.29 10.97 10.09
CA VAL A 415 -21.70 11.16 9.75
C VAL A 415 -22.51 11.39 11.04
N ASN A 416 -23.69 11.99 10.91
CA ASN A 416 -24.65 12.07 12.01
C ASN A 416 -26.08 11.81 11.48
N GLY A 417 -27.05 11.75 12.38
CA GLY A 417 -28.44 11.43 12.08
C GLY A 417 -29.21 12.49 11.29
N LYS A 418 -28.62 13.64 10.95
CA LYS A 418 -29.27 14.63 10.08
C LYS A 418 -29.36 14.09 8.66
N GLN A 419 -30.53 14.20 8.05
CA GLN A 419 -30.77 13.69 6.69
C GLN A 419 -29.77 14.24 5.66
N GLU A 420 -29.56 15.56 5.64
CA GLU A 420 -28.66 16.22 4.69
C GLU A 420 -27.19 15.72 4.82
N VAL A 421 -26.74 15.42 6.04
CA VAL A 421 -25.38 14.92 6.29
C VAL A 421 -25.24 13.48 5.81
N MET A 422 -26.22 12.62 6.11
CA MET A 422 -26.22 11.23 5.62
C MET A 422 -26.24 11.15 4.10
N GLU A 423 -27.04 12.01 3.45
CA GLU A 423 -27.15 12.07 1.99
C GLU A 423 -25.87 12.58 1.32
N ALA A 424 -25.07 13.39 2.01
CA ALA A 424 -23.77 13.86 1.53
C ALA A 424 -22.63 12.84 1.78
N VAL A 425 -22.60 12.19 2.94
CA VAL A 425 -21.47 11.33 3.37
C VAL A 425 -21.57 9.90 2.84
N PHE A 426 -22.75 9.27 2.87
CA PHE A 426 -22.87 7.85 2.46
C PHE A 426 -22.50 7.57 1.00
N PRO A 427 -22.75 8.46 0.01
CA PRO A 427 -22.21 8.28 -1.33
C PRO A 427 -20.67 8.18 -1.34
N LEU A 428 -19.98 8.99 -0.53
CA LEU A 428 -18.52 8.96 -0.43
C LEU A 428 -18.03 7.66 0.21
N VAL A 429 -18.68 7.22 1.30
CA VAL A 429 -18.38 5.92 1.96
C VAL A 429 -18.58 4.77 0.97
N LYS A 430 -19.64 4.81 0.15
CA LYS A 430 -19.89 3.77 -0.85
C LYS A 430 -18.87 3.78 -1.99
N ARG A 431 -18.39 4.96 -2.39
CA ARG A 431 -17.45 5.15 -3.51
C ARG A 431 -16.02 4.77 -3.14
N TYR A 432 -15.54 5.22 -1.99
CA TYR A 432 -14.14 5.03 -1.57
C TYR A 432 -13.95 3.91 -0.54
N GLY A 433 -15.05 3.34 -0.05
CA GLY A 433 -15.04 2.45 1.09
C GLY A 433 -14.78 3.19 2.40
N GLY A 434 -14.72 2.44 3.50
CA GLY A 434 -14.34 2.95 4.82
C GLY A 434 -15.24 2.43 5.93
N VAL A 435 -14.84 2.66 7.16
CA VAL A 435 -15.70 2.53 8.34
C VAL A 435 -16.09 3.94 8.74
N VAL A 436 -17.38 4.21 8.99
CA VAL A 436 -17.86 5.56 9.31
C VAL A 436 -18.17 5.70 10.81
N VAL A 437 -17.70 6.78 11.41
CA VAL A 437 -18.07 7.22 12.75
C VAL A 437 -19.42 7.91 12.68
N ALA A 438 -20.42 7.33 13.36
CA ALA A 438 -21.80 7.79 13.38
C ALA A 438 -22.10 8.47 14.72
N LEU A 439 -22.14 9.79 14.72
CA LEU A 439 -22.48 10.58 15.89
C LEU A 439 -23.96 10.43 16.22
N ALA A 440 -24.27 10.10 17.47
CA ALA A 440 -25.64 9.98 17.98
C ALA A 440 -26.33 11.35 18.20
N LEU A 441 -26.35 12.19 17.16
CA LEU A 441 -27.06 13.47 17.09
C LEU A 441 -27.86 13.54 15.79
N ASP A 442 -28.98 14.27 15.79
CA ASP A 442 -29.83 14.44 14.62
C ASP A 442 -30.27 15.91 14.43
N GLU A 443 -31.40 16.14 13.77
CA GLU A 443 -31.94 17.48 13.51
C GLU A 443 -32.28 18.23 14.80
N ASP A 444 -32.71 17.52 15.86
CA ASP A 444 -33.07 18.08 17.16
C ASP A 444 -31.85 18.25 18.09
N GLY A 445 -30.66 17.88 17.61
CA GLY A 445 -29.40 17.99 18.34
C GLY A 445 -29.00 16.69 19.02
N ILE A 446 -28.36 16.79 20.19
CA ILE A 446 -27.87 15.63 20.94
C ILE A 446 -28.97 15.18 21.91
N PRO A 447 -29.50 13.95 21.82
CA PRO A 447 -30.47 13.47 22.79
C PRO A 447 -29.88 13.38 24.21
N GLU A 448 -30.65 13.82 25.20
CA GLU A 448 -30.26 13.81 26.63
C GLU A 448 -30.22 12.40 27.24
N THR A 449 -30.84 11.42 26.58
CA THR A 449 -31.02 10.05 27.09
C THR A 449 -30.37 9.02 26.18
N ALA A 450 -29.99 7.88 26.76
CA ALA A 450 -29.46 6.75 26.01
C ALA A 450 -30.48 6.19 24.99
N ASP A 451 -31.77 6.16 25.35
CA ASP A 451 -32.85 5.76 24.43
C ASP A 451 -32.91 6.65 23.19
N GLY A 452 -32.77 7.97 23.36
CA GLY A 452 -32.73 8.90 22.24
C GLY A 452 -31.52 8.65 21.34
N ARG A 453 -30.34 8.45 21.93
CA ARG A 453 -29.10 8.16 21.18
C ARG A 453 -29.18 6.85 20.41
N LEU A 454 -29.80 5.80 20.97
CA LEU A 454 -30.03 4.53 20.29
C LEU A 454 -30.96 4.68 19.08
N LYS A 455 -32.04 5.47 19.19
CA LYS A 455 -32.94 5.76 18.05
C LYS A 455 -32.21 6.45 16.90
N VAL A 456 -31.30 7.38 17.23
CA VAL A 456 -30.45 8.01 16.20
C VAL A 456 -29.53 6.98 15.54
N ALA A 457 -28.89 6.10 16.32
CA ALA A 457 -28.05 5.04 15.77
C ALA A 457 -28.85 4.10 14.84
N GLU A 458 -30.07 3.70 15.22
CA GLU A 458 -30.98 2.91 14.38
C GLU A 458 -31.36 3.64 13.08
N LYS A 459 -31.65 4.94 13.15
CA LYS A 459 -31.93 5.79 11.98
C LYS A 459 -30.74 5.77 11.01
N ILE A 460 -29.53 5.95 11.53
CA ILE A 460 -28.29 5.92 10.73
C ILE A 460 -28.09 4.55 10.09
N TYR A 461 -28.22 3.46 10.85
CA TYR A 461 -28.10 2.10 10.31
C TYR A 461 -29.10 1.81 9.19
N ALA A 462 -30.36 2.23 9.37
CA ALA A 462 -31.39 2.05 8.35
C ALA A 462 -31.05 2.81 7.07
N LYS A 463 -30.66 4.09 7.19
CA LYS A 463 -30.31 4.91 6.04
C LYS A 463 -29.05 4.42 5.33
N ALA A 464 -28.01 4.02 6.07
CA ALA A 464 -26.78 3.48 5.51
C ALA A 464 -27.03 2.19 4.68
N SER A 465 -27.97 1.34 5.14
CA SER A 465 -28.36 0.13 4.41
C SER A 465 -28.95 0.42 3.03
N GLU A 466 -29.59 1.58 2.81
CA GLU A 466 -30.10 2.00 1.50
C GLU A 466 -28.97 2.22 0.48
N TYR A 467 -27.78 2.61 0.96
CA TYR A 467 -26.57 2.77 0.15
C TYR A 467 -25.75 1.48 0.04
N GLY A 468 -26.21 0.38 0.66
CA GLY A 468 -25.48 -0.88 0.74
C GLY A 468 -24.27 -0.82 1.66
N ILE A 469 -24.29 0.05 2.67
CA ILE A 469 -23.30 0.10 3.75
C ILE A 469 -23.80 -0.78 4.89
N GLU A 470 -22.96 -1.72 5.31
CA GLU A 470 -23.33 -2.70 6.33
C GLU A 470 -23.05 -2.18 7.74
N ARG A 471 -23.72 -2.75 8.74
CA ARG A 471 -23.51 -2.37 10.15
C ARG A 471 -22.06 -2.55 10.61
N LYS A 472 -21.33 -3.51 10.04
CA LYS A 472 -19.90 -3.74 10.33
C LYS A 472 -19.01 -2.57 9.93
N ASP A 473 -19.47 -1.71 9.00
CA ASP A 473 -18.73 -0.55 8.52
C ASP A 473 -19.19 0.75 9.20
N ILE A 474 -19.88 0.65 10.35
CA ILE A 474 -20.35 1.80 11.13
C ILE A 474 -20.00 1.60 12.61
N VAL A 475 -19.32 2.59 13.19
CA VAL A 475 -19.06 2.68 14.64
C VAL A 475 -19.85 3.84 15.24
N ILE A 476 -20.59 3.59 16.31
CA ILE A 476 -21.44 4.61 16.93
C ILE A 476 -20.62 5.44 17.92
N ASP A 477 -20.58 6.76 17.73
CA ASP A 477 -20.12 7.68 18.76
C ASP A 477 -21.28 8.04 19.68
N ALA A 478 -21.18 7.57 20.92
CA ALA A 478 -22.19 7.82 21.93
C ALA A 478 -22.20 9.28 22.43
N LEU A 479 -21.30 10.14 21.95
CA LEU A 479 -21.13 11.56 22.28
C LEU A 479 -20.80 11.81 23.75
N CYS A 480 -19.51 11.98 24.01
CA CYS A 480 -19.00 12.34 25.33
C CYS A 480 -19.20 13.84 25.61
N MET A 481 -20.12 14.15 26.53
CA MET A 481 -20.39 15.52 26.98
C MET A 481 -19.55 15.90 28.20
N THR A 482 -19.18 17.18 28.28
CA THR A 482 -18.39 17.73 29.39
C THR A 482 -19.16 17.67 30.72
N VAL A 483 -18.62 17.02 31.74
CA VAL A 483 -19.31 16.85 33.05
C VAL A 483 -19.46 18.15 33.85
N SER A 484 -18.64 19.15 33.56
CA SER A 484 -18.72 20.47 34.21
C SER A 484 -19.98 21.25 33.80
N SER A 485 -20.52 20.98 32.61
CA SER A 485 -21.75 21.57 32.09
C SER A 485 -22.97 20.64 32.15
N ASP A 486 -22.76 19.31 32.13
CA ASP A 486 -23.83 18.32 32.23
C ASP A 486 -23.48 17.24 33.26
N SER A 487 -24.12 17.33 34.44
CA SER A 487 -23.92 16.41 35.55
C SER A 487 -24.27 14.93 35.26
N ARG A 488 -25.11 14.66 34.24
CA ARG A 488 -25.52 13.30 33.85
C ARG A 488 -24.82 12.79 32.60
N GLY A 489 -24.10 13.65 31.88
CA GLY A 489 -23.51 13.35 30.58
C GLY A 489 -22.61 12.10 30.58
N ALA A 490 -21.79 11.93 31.63
CA ALA A 490 -20.94 10.74 31.78
C ALA A 490 -21.77 9.45 31.85
N ILE A 491 -22.82 9.44 32.68
CA ILE A 491 -23.67 8.26 32.92
C ILE A 491 -24.43 7.91 31.64
N THR A 492 -25.06 8.90 31.00
CA THR A 492 -25.79 8.71 29.73
C THR A 492 -24.87 8.15 28.65
N THR A 493 -23.63 8.66 28.55
CA THR A 493 -22.65 8.19 27.56
C THR A 493 -22.27 6.73 27.81
N LEU A 494 -21.91 6.38 29.04
CA LEU A 494 -21.55 5.01 29.41
C LEU A 494 -22.72 4.02 29.22
N GLU A 495 -23.93 4.44 29.57
CA GLU A 495 -25.14 3.65 29.33
C GLU A 495 -25.36 3.42 27.82
N THR A 496 -25.20 4.48 27.01
CA THR A 496 -25.33 4.37 25.55
C THR A 496 -24.29 3.41 24.97
N VAL A 497 -23.02 3.51 25.39
CA VAL A 497 -21.96 2.58 24.94
C VAL A 497 -22.34 1.13 25.24
N ARG A 498 -22.77 0.86 26.49
CA ARG A 498 -23.20 -0.46 26.92
C ARG A 498 -24.38 -0.98 26.09
N ARG A 499 -25.38 -0.14 25.87
CA ARG A 499 -26.61 -0.52 25.16
C ARG A 499 -26.40 -0.68 23.66
N VAL A 500 -25.52 0.09 23.02
CA VAL A 500 -25.15 -0.15 21.62
C VAL A 500 -24.54 -1.56 21.46
N ARG A 501 -23.67 -1.97 22.38
CA ARG A 501 -23.10 -3.32 22.40
C ARG A 501 -24.16 -4.39 22.69
N ASP A 502 -24.93 -4.23 23.76
CA ASP A 502 -25.82 -5.27 24.28
C ASP A 502 -27.14 -5.39 23.50
N GLU A 503 -27.69 -4.28 22.99
CA GLU A 503 -29.00 -4.23 22.32
C GLU A 503 -28.87 -4.17 20.79
N LEU A 504 -27.94 -3.37 20.26
CA LEU A 504 -27.77 -3.20 18.80
C LEU A 504 -26.74 -4.15 18.19
N GLY A 505 -25.89 -4.77 19.02
CA GLY A 505 -24.73 -5.55 18.57
C GLY A 505 -23.69 -4.69 17.83
N GLY A 506 -23.75 -3.37 17.99
CA GLY A 506 -22.91 -2.41 17.30
C GLY A 506 -21.55 -2.21 17.96
N LYS A 507 -20.64 -1.57 17.22
CA LYS A 507 -19.34 -1.11 17.73
C LYS A 507 -19.44 0.35 18.16
N THR A 508 -18.61 0.75 19.12
CA THR A 508 -18.62 2.11 19.68
C THR A 508 -17.25 2.77 19.65
N ILE A 509 -17.27 4.08 19.48
CA ILE A 509 -16.11 4.97 19.52
C ILE A 509 -16.40 6.17 20.44
N LEU A 510 -15.39 6.73 21.10
CA LEU A 510 -15.54 7.93 21.92
C LEU A 510 -14.33 8.85 21.86
N GLY A 511 -14.58 10.15 21.72
CA GLY A 511 -13.68 11.24 22.13
C GLY A 511 -13.59 11.35 23.66
N VAL A 512 -12.70 10.57 24.28
CA VAL A 512 -12.66 10.44 25.74
C VAL A 512 -12.25 11.74 26.43
N SER A 513 -11.35 12.50 25.82
CA SER A 513 -10.81 13.74 26.38
C SER A 513 -11.86 14.85 26.57
N ASN A 514 -13.03 14.74 25.93
CA ASN A 514 -14.11 15.71 26.02
C ASN A 514 -14.75 15.77 27.42
N ILE A 515 -14.69 14.67 28.17
CA ILE A 515 -15.36 14.53 29.48
C ILE A 515 -14.94 15.62 30.48
N SER A 516 -13.68 16.06 30.43
CA SER A 516 -13.04 16.86 31.47
C SER A 516 -12.85 18.34 31.11
N PHE A 517 -13.39 18.83 29.99
CA PHE A 517 -13.25 20.24 29.64
C PHE A 517 -13.71 21.18 30.78
N GLY A 518 -12.91 22.22 31.04
CA GLY A 518 -13.16 23.17 32.13
C GLY A 518 -12.79 22.69 33.54
N LEU A 519 -12.32 21.45 33.72
CA LEU A 519 -11.86 20.94 35.03
C LEU A 519 -10.33 21.03 35.20
N PRO A 520 -9.83 21.22 36.44
CA PRO A 520 -8.41 21.05 36.74
C PRO A 520 -8.02 19.57 36.72
N GLN A 521 -6.72 19.28 36.49
CA GLN A 521 -6.17 17.91 36.52
C GLN A 521 -6.98 16.92 35.65
N ARG A 522 -7.31 17.35 34.43
CA ARG A 522 -8.14 16.63 33.45
C ARG A 522 -7.75 15.17 33.26
N GLU A 523 -6.46 14.87 33.28
CA GLU A 523 -5.93 13.52 33.07
C GLU A 523 -6.48 12.49 34.06
N ILE A 524 -6.74 12.89 35.31
CA ILE A 524 -7.31 11.99 36.33
C ILE A 524 -8.74 11.60 35.95
N VAL A 525 -9.56 12.58 35.58
CA VAL A 525 -10.96 12.36 35.18
C VAL A 525 -11.02 11.58 33.87
N ASN A 526 -10.16 11.93 32.90
CA ASN A 526 -10.07 11.22 31.61
C ASN A 526 -9.73 9.75 31.82
N ALA A 527 -8.69 9.44 32.60
CA ALA A 527 -8.23 8.06 32.84
C ALA A 527 -9.31 7.22 33.56
N ALA A 528 -9.96 7.78 34.58
CA ALA A 528 -11.04 7.11 35.29
C ALA A 528 -12.24 6.85 34.37
N PHE A 529 -12.70 7.87 33.63
CA PHE A 529 -13.80 7.75 32.69
C PHE A 529 -13.46 6.76 31.56
N PHE A 530 -12.23 6.78 31.06
CA PHE A 530 -11.75 5.86 30.04
C PHE A 530 -11.90 4.40 30.49
N THR A 531 -11.41 4.09 31.70
CA THR A 531 -11.54 2.74 32.30
C THR A 531 -13.01 2.33 32.43
N MET A 532 -13.89 3.25 32.83
CA MET A 532 -15.33 3.00 32.90
C MET A 532 -15.93 2.74 31.51
N ALA A 533 -15.53 3.50 30.49
CA ALA A 533 -16.01 3.32 29.12
C ALA A 533 -15.57 1.97 28.54
N LEU A 534 -14.31 1.59 28.75
CA LEU A 534 -13.77 0.29 28.40
C LEU A 534 -14.58 -0.85 29.02
N GLN A 535 -14.86 -0.77 30.34
CA GLN A 535 -15.72 -1.74 31.03
C GLN A 535 -17.14 -1.82 30.46
N ASN A 536 -17.69 -0.69 29.98
CA ASN A 536 -19.00 -0.65 29.33
C ASN A 536 -18.98 -1.14 27.88
N GLY A 537 -17.82 -1.48 27.32
CA GLY A 537 -17.70 -2.11 26.00
C GLY A 537 -17.20 -1.19 24.89
N LEU A 538 -16.52 -0.10 25.22
CA LEU A 538 -15.90 0.79 24.23
C LEU A 538 -14.92 0.02 23.32
N ASN A 539 -15.09 0.14 21.99
CA ASN A 539 -14.25 -0.58 21.01
C ASN A 539 -13.12 0.28 20.45
N ALA A 540 -13.32 1.59 20.35
CA ALA A 540 -12.29 2.53 19.91
C ALA A 540 -12.31 3.81 20.77
N ALA A 541 -11.14 4.36 21.06
CA ALA A 541 -11.01 5.52 21.93
C ALA A 541 -10.08 6.56 21.29
N ILE A 542 -10.63 7.75 21.01
CA ILE A 542 -9.87 8.91 20.61
C ILE A 542 -9.30 9.53 21.88
N ILE A 543 -7.98 9.43 22.05
CA ILE A 543 -7.24 9.80 23.26
C ILE A 543 -5.91 10.47 22.91
N ASN A 544 -5.29 11.12 23.90
CA ASN A 544 -3.88 11.49 23.82
C ASN A 544 -2.99 10.31 24.26
N PRO A 545 -2.33 9.58 23.34
CA PRO A 545 -1.48 8.43 23.69
C PRO A 545 -0.24 8.85 24.49
N ASN A 546 0.18 10.12 24.39
CA ASN A 546 1.30 10.65 25.16
C ASN A 546 0.95 10.87 26.64
N SER A 547 -0.31 10.64 27.05
CA SER A 547 -0.73 10.73 28.45
C SER A 547 -0.50 9.39 29.14
N GLU A 548 0.47 9.35 30.06
CA GLU A 548 0.80 8.14 30.81
C GLU A 548 -0.41 7.60 31.60
N ALA A 549 -1.26 8.48 32.14
CA ALA A 549 -2.46 8.09 32.86
C ALA A 549 -3.47 7.33 31.98
N MET A 550 -3.62 7.75 30.72
CA MET A 550 -4.48 7.08 29.75
C MET A 550 -3.90 5.71 29.37
N MET A 551 -2.60 5.64 29.08
CA MET A 551 -1.94 4.39 28.71
C MET A 551 -1.92 3.38 29.86
N ARG A 552 -1.70 3.83 31.11
CA ARG A 552 -1.84 2.99 32.31
C ARG A 552 -3.25 2.41 32.42
N SER A 553 -4.28 3.20 32.13
CA SER A 553 -5.67 2.73 32.15
C SER A 553 -5.92 1.66 31.09
N TYR A 554 -5.40 1.87 29.87
CA TYR A 554 -5.52 0.91 28.76
C TYR A 554 -4.84 -0.43 29.06
N TYR A 555 -3.55 -0.43 29.42
CA TYR A 555 -2.82 -1.67 29.71
C TYR A 555 -3.39 -2.40 30.94
N SER A 556 -3.78 -1.66 31.99
CA SER A 556 -4.42 -2.25 33.17
C SER A 556 -5.76 -2.90 32.80
N PHE A 557 -6.59 -2.23 31.98
CA PHE A 557 -7.85 -2.80 31.50
C PHE A 557 -7.61 -4.08 30.71
N ARG A 558 -6.65 -4.10 29.77
CA ARG A 558 -6.36 -5.29 28.96
C ARG A 558 -5.95 -6.48 29.81
N VAL A 559 -5.14 -6.30 30.84
CA VAL A 559 -4.81 -7.35 31.80
C VAL A 559 -6.07 -7.85 32.52
N LEU A 560 -6.87 -6.93 33.07
CA LEU A 560 -8.06 -7.27 33.85
C LEU A 560 -9.18 -7.90 33.01
N ALA A 561 -9.21 -7.61 31.70
CA ALA A 561 -10.18 -8.10 30.75
C ALA A 561 -9.73 -9.37 29.99
N ASP A 562 -8.58 -9.95 30.33
CA ASP A 562 -7.98 -11.12 29.66
C ASP A 562 -7.70 -10.88 28.16
N LEU A 563 -7.23 -9.67 27.83
CA LEU A 563 -6.85 -9.22 26.49
C LEU A 563 -5.33 -9.05 26.30
N ASP A 564 -4.54 -9.41 27.32
CA ASP A 564 -3.08 -9.48 27.28
C ASP A 564 -2.64 -10.86 27.78
N PRO A 565 -2.54 -11.86 26.89
CA PRO A 565 -2.12 -13.20 27.26
C PRO A 565 -0.79 -13.18 28.00
N GLN A 566 -0.75 -13.82 29.18
CA GLN A 566 0.42 -13.85 30.07
C GLN A 566 0.87 -12.45 30.57
N CYS A 567 0.03 -11.43 30.46
CA CYS A 567 0.36 -10.03 30.80
C CYS A 567 1.64 -9.54 30.08
N SER A 568 1.92 -10.07 28.89
CA SER A 568 3.20 -9.91 28.21
C SER A 568 3.49 -8.45 27.84
N GLU A 569 2.51 -7.74 27.29
CA GLU A 569 2.66 -6.35 26.92
C GLU A 569 2.76 -5.48 28.17
N TYR A 570 1.88 -5.70 29.16
CA TYR A 570 1.93 -4.99 30.43
C TYR A 570 3.31 -5.11 31.10
N ILE A 571 3.88 -6.32 31.15
CA ILE A 571 5.22 -6.55 31.69
C ILE A 571 6.27 -5.86 30.83
N SER A 572 6.20 -5.91 29.50
CA SER A 572 7.17 -5.22 28.64
C SER A 572 7.20 -3.70 28.85
N VAL A 573 6.05 -3.10 29.14
CA VAL A 573 5.92 -1.64 29.33
C VAL A 573 6.36 -1.22 30.74
N TYR A 574 6.01 -1.99 31.77
CA TYR A 574 6.20 -1.57 33.17
C TYR A 574 7.32 -2.31 33.92
N SER A 575 7.93 -3.34 33.35
CA SER A 575 9.08 -4.01 33.99
C SER A 575 10.23 -3.02 34.19
N GLY A 576 10.76 -2.96 35.41
CA GLY A 576 11.84 -2.02 35.78
C GLY A 576 11.39 -0.64 36.24
N GLN A 577 10.09 -0.31 36.19
CA GLN A 577 9.58 0.93 36.79
C GLN A 577 9.30 0.74 38.28
N VAL A 578 9.90 1.59 39.13
CA VAL A 578 9.55 1.63 40.56
C VAL A 578 8.24 2.42 40.70
N ALA A 579 7.16 1.73 41.05
CA ALA A 579 5.87 2.37 41.30
C ALA A 579 5.96 3.33 42.50
N THR A 580 6.04 4.63 42.23
CA THR A 580 5.86 5.68 43.25
C THR A 580 4.38 5.98 43.46
N LEU A 581 3.62 4.97 43.88
CA LEU A 581 2.26 5.15 44.39
C LEU A 581 2.35 5.75 45.80
N GLY A 582 2.30 7.09 45.94
CA GLY A 582 2.17 7.68 47.28
C GLY A 582 2.58 9.13 47.55
N GLN A 583 2.83 10.01 46.58
CA GLN A 583 2.94 11.46 46.88
C GLN A 583 1.63 12.21 46.62
N THR A 584 0.60 11.87 47.41
CA THR A 584 -0.57 12.75 47.58
C THR A 584 -0.33 13.74 48.71
N VAL A 585 -0.32 15.02 48.33
CA VAL A 585 -0.74 16.19 49.14
C VAL A 585 0.04 16.44 50.44
N ARG A 586 1.03 17.33 50.36
CA ARG A 586 1.30 18.39 51.35
C ARG A 586 2.29 19.42 50.79
N GLN A 587 1.76 20.51 50.25
CA GLN A 587 2.03 21.90 50.66
C GLN A 587 1.64 22.87 49.54
N GLY A 588 0.59 23.64 49.81
CA GLY A 588 0.40 24.92 49.14
C GLY A 588 1.42 25.94 49.65
N GLY A 589 1.81 26.86 48.77
CA GLY A 589 2.56 28.05 49.11
C GLY A 589 3.89 28.18 48.35
N GLY A 590 3.84 28.73 47.14
CA GLY A 590 5.04 29.10 46.39
C GLY A 590 4.74 29.37 44.93
N SER A 591 4.41 30.62 44.61
CA SER A 591 4.32 31.14 43.25
C SER A 591 5.67 30.99 42.53
N GLY A 592 5.84 29.91 41.77
CA GLY A 592 6.91 29.72 40.81
C GLY A 592 6.31 29.69 39.41
N LYS A 593 6.68 30.66 38.58
CA LYS A 593 6.37 30.68 37.14
C LYS A 593 6.84 29.36 36.52
N ALA A 594 5.90 28.57 36.02
CA ALA A 594 6.20 27.53 35.05
C ALA A 594 6.42 28.23 33.70
N ASP A 595 7.68 28.55 33.39
CA ASP A 595 8.07 28.79 32.02
C ASP A 595 7.84 27.49 31.24
N GLY A 596 6.83 27.52 30.37
CA GLY A 596 6.60 26.52 29.34
C GLY A 596 7.63 26.62 28.22
N SER A 597 8.92 26.65 28.55
CA SER A 597 9.98 26.35 27.60
C SER A 597 10.02 24.84 27.42
N GLY A 598 9.06 24.32 26.66
CA GLY A 598 9.34 23.12 25.88
C GLY A 598 10.47 23.48 24.93
N SER A 599 11.72 23.26 25.36
CA SER A 599 12.82 23.12 24.40
C SER A 599 12.36 22.02 23.48
N ALA A 600 12.16 22.34 22.21
CA ALA A 600 12.02 21.34 21.18
C ALA A 600 13.14 20.33 21.42
N ILE A 601 12.78 19.07 21.73
CA ILE A 601 13.74 17.99 21.56
C ILE A 601 14.03 18.03 20.06
N SER A 602 15.15 18.66 19.71
CA SER A 602 15.73 18.49 18.38
C SER A 602 16.03 17.00 18.33
N ALA A 603 15.29 16.26 17.50
CA ALA A 603 15.61 14.87 17.24
C ALA A 603 17.08 14.79 16.81
N SER A 604 17.77 13.70 17.17
CA SER A 604 19.14 13.51 16.69
C SER A 604 19.14 13.43 15.16
N LEU A 605 20.29 13.69 14.53
CA LEU A 605 20.41 13.54 13.07
C LEU A 605 20.04 12.12 12.64
N ALA A 606 20.55 11.12 13.37
CA ALA A 606 20.22 9.72 13.12
C ALA A 606 18.72 9.42 13.21
N GLU A 607 18.03 9.92 14.23
CA GLU A 607 16.58 9.73 14.38
C GLU A 607 15.79 10.42 13.26
N SER A 608 16.19 11.65 12.89
CA SER A 608 15.56 12.39 11.80
C SER A 608 15.70 11.66 10.46
N ILE A 609 16.87 11.06 10.21
CA ILE A 609 17.13 10.22 9.04
C ILE A 609 16.30 8.94 9.08
N GLU A 610 16.27 8.22 10.20
CA GLU A 610 15.53 6.96 10.34
C GLU A 610 14.02 7.15 10.13
N ARG A 611 13.49 8.32 10.50
CA ARG A 611 12.06 8.68 10.35
C ARG A 611 11.73 9.41 9.05
N GLY A 612 12.72 9.72 8.20
CA GLY A 612 12.51 10.46 6.96
C GLY A 612 12.11 11.93 7.13
N LEU A 613 12.48 12.56 8.26
CA LEU A 613 12.18 13.96 8.56
C LEU A 613 13.24 14.89 7.94
N LYS A 614 12.95 15.40 6.74
CA LYS A 614 13.91 16.13 5.89
C LYS A 614 14.40 17.44 6.50
N GLU A 615 13.49 18.29 6.99
CA GLU A 615 13.86 19.61 7.52
C GLU A 615 14.60 19.46 8.86
N SER A 616 14.18 18.52 9.69
CA SER A 616 14.83 18.16 10.95
C SER A 616 16.23 17.62 10.72
N ALA A 617 16.44 16.77 9.69
CA ALA A 617 17.76 16.30 9.31
C ALA A 617 18.66 17.46 8.84
N HIS A 618 18.15 18.34 7.98
CA HIS A 618 18.86 19.54 7.53
C HIS A 618 19.27 20.45 8.71
N GLN A 619 18.35 20.70 9.64
CA GLN A 619 18.62 21.51 10.85
C GLN A 619 19.64 20.84 11.77
N ALA A 620 19.49 19.53 12.03
CA ALA A 620 20.40 18.78 12.89
C ALA A 620 21.84 18.78 12.34
N VAL A 621 22.01 18.60 11.02
CA VAL A 621 23.32 18.72 10.36
C VAL A 621 23.89 20.12 10.48
N THR A 622 23.06 21.15 10.24
CA THR A 622 23.49 22.56 10.37
C THR A 622 24.03 22.86 11.77
N GLU A 623 23.43 22.28 12.81
CA GLU A 623 23.91 22.42 14.18
C GLU A 623 25.20 21.63 14.42
N LEU A 624 25.25 20.36 14.00
CA LEU A 624 26.42 19.48 14.20
C LEU A 624 27.67 20.04 13.51
N LEU A 625 27.52 20.64 12.32
CA LEU A 625 28.60 21.26 11.55
C LEU A 625 29.26 22.45 12.26
N LYS A 626 28.65 23.00 13.32
CA LYS A 626 29.31 23.99 14.18
C LYS A 626 30.40 23.40 15.08
N THR A 627 30.35 22.08 15.31
CA THR A 627 31.20 21.38 16.29
C THR A 627 31.98 20.20 15.71
N LEU A 628 31.53 19.63 14.60
CA LEU A 628 32.10 18.43 13.99
C LEU A 628 32.50 18.70 12.53
N GLU A 629 33.53 17.98 12.08
CA GLU A 629 33.94 17.99 10.68
C GLU A 629 32.91 17.25 9.80
N PRO A 630 32.67 17.69 8.56
CA PRO A 630 31.65 17.10 7.69
C PRO A 630 31.79 15.59 7.49
N LEU A 631 33.03 15.09 7.33
CA LEU A 631 33.30 13.65 7.16
C LEU A 631 32.97 12.83 8.41
N VAL A 632 33.07 13.42 9.61
CA VAL A 632 32.71 12.74 10.86
C VAL A 632 31.20 12.56 10.93
N ILE A 633 30.43 13.60 10.57
CA ILE A 633 28.97 13.54 10.53
C ILE A 633 28.49 12.48 9.53
N ILE A 634 29.10 12.41 8.34
CA ILE A 634 28.78 11.38 7.35
C ILE A 634 29.04 9.97 7.90
N ASN A 635 30.24 9.73 8.42
CA ASN A 635 30.69 8.38 8.80
C ASN A 635 30.11 7.88 10.14
N GLU A 636 29.87 8.76 11.10
CA GLU A 636 29.47 8.38 12.46
C GLU A 636 27.96 8.54 12.72
N GLU A 637 27.26 9.42 11.99
CA GLU A 637 25.82 9.65 12.17
C GLU A 637 25.00 9.14 10.98
N MET A 638 25.32 9.59 9.75
CA MET A 638 24.47 9.35 8.58
C MET A 638 24.56 7.91 8.06
N ILE A 639 25.77 7.39 7.83
CA ILE A 639 25.96 6.01 7.34
C ILE A 639 25.39 4.99 8.35
N PRO A 640 25.64 5.08 9.67
CA PRO A 640 25.06 4.14 10.63
C PRO A 640 23.52 4.20 10.70
N ALA A 641 22.92 5.37 10.51
CA ALA A 641 21.46 5.51 10.44
C ALA A 641 20.91 4.82 9.18
N LEU A 642 21.50 5.05 8.01
CA LEU A 642 21.16 4.35 6.77
C LEU A 642 21.32 2.83 6.88
N ASP A 643 22.38 2.36 7.53
CA ASP A 643 22.61 0.94 7.79
C ASP A 643 21.49 0.33 8.62
N ARG A 644 20.99 1.06 9.64
CA ARG A 644 19.87 0.58 10.47
C ARG A 644 18.58 0.49 9.66
N VAL A 645 18.28 1.51 8.84
CA VAL A 645 17.12 1.51 7.93
C VAL A 645 17.23 0.38 6.90
N GLY A 646 18.39 0.20 6.27
CA GLY A 646 18.66 -0.87 5.31
C GLY A 646 18.53 -2.27 5.92
N LYS A 647 19.10 -2.50 7.10
CA LYS A 647 18.93 -3.76 7.86
C LYS A 647 17.46 -3.98 8.27
N GLY A 648 16.74 -2.91 8.59
CA GLY A 648 15.31 -2.95 8.86
C GLY A 648 14.50 -3.39 7.64
N PHE A 649 14.86 -2.89 6.45
CA PHE A 649 14.24 -3.27 5.18
C PHE A 649 14.47 -4.75 4.86
N GLU A 650 15.70 -5.26 5.01
CA GLU A 650 16.00 -6.69 4.83
C GLU A 650 15.20 -7.60 5.79
N LYS A 651 14.99 -7.13 7.04
CA LYS A 651 14.21 -7.84 8.06
C LYS A 651 12.69 -7.71 7.85
N GLY A 652 12.24 -6.76 7.02
CA GLY A 652 10.82 -6.45 6.82
C GLY A 652 10.19 -5.65 7.98
N THR A 653 11.00 -4.99 8.81
CA THR A 653 10.55 -4.07 9.86
C THR A 653 10.50 -2.62 9.41
N VAL A 654 11.14 -2.32 8.28
CA VAL A 654 11.07 -1.04 7.56
C VAL A 654 10.58 -1.33 6.15
N PHE A 655 9.70 -0.50 5.61
CA PHE A 655 9.13 -0.71 4.27
C PHE A 655 9.69 0.30 3.25
N LEU A 656 9.43 0.05 1.97
CA LEU A 656 9.92 0.88 0.88
C LEU A 656 9.61 2.39 1.07
N PRO A 657 8.41 2.80 1.53
CA PRO A 657 8.13 4.21 1.80
C PRO A 657 9.14 4.85 2.77
N GLN A 658 9.32 4.22 3.93
CA GLN A 658 10.25 4.69 4.96
C GLN A 658 11.70 4.71 4.48
N LEU A 659 12.11 3.72 3.69
CA LEU A 659 13.45 3.68 3.09
C LEU A 659 13.69 4.88 2.15
N LEU A 660 12.72 5.20 1.30
CA LEU A 660 12.80 6.33 0.37
C LEU A 660 12.74 7.68 1.09
N MET A 661 11.89 7.80 2.11
CA MET A 661 11.81 9.04 2.91
C MET A 661 13.09 9.26 3.72
N SER A 662 13.68 8.19 4.27
CA SER A 662 14.99 8.24 4.93
C SER A 662 16.10 8.68 3.98
N ALA A 663 16.10 8.14 2.77
CA ALA A 663 16.99 8.54 1.69
C ALA A 663 16.89 10.04 1.36
N GLU A 664 15.67 10.59 1.27
CA GLU A 664 15.48 12.01 1.02
C GLU A 664 15.92 12.90 2.19
N ALA A 665 15.71 12.45 3.43
CA ALA A 665 16.21 13.15 4.61
C ALA A 665 17.75 13.18 4.64
N VAL A 666 18.39 12.08 4.24
CA VAL A 666 19.84 11.99 4.04
C VAL A 666 20.32 12.93 2.95
N LYS A 667 19.61 12.99 1.81
CA LYS A 667 19.94 13.90 0.72
C LYS A 667 19.90 15.37 1.18
N ALA A 668 18.85 15.75 1.90
CA ALA A 668 18.72 17.09 2.47
C ALA A 668 19.87 17.41 3.46
N ALA A 669 20.27 16.45 4.30
CA ALA A 669 21.43 16.56 5.17
C ALA A 669 22.75 16.70 4.38
N PHE A 670 22.94 15.90 3.32
CA PHE A 670 24.13 15.94 2.48
C PHE A 670 24.27 17.26 1.71
N GLU A 671 23.17 17.86 1.25
CA GLU A 671 23.19 19.16 0.55
C GLU A 671 23.83 20.25 1.43
N VAL A 672 23.50 20.28 2.73
CA VAL A 672 24.13 21.20 3.70
C VAL A 672 25.63 20.95 3.84
N ILE A 673 26.02 19.68 3.99
CA ILE A 673 27.44 19.27 4.09
C ILE A 673 28.20 19.69 2.83
N LYS A 674 27.62 19.48 1.65
CA LYS A 674 28.23 19.84 0.36
C LYS A 674 28.45 21.33 0.23
N GLU A 675 27.50 22.16 0.65
CA GLU A 675 27.68 23.61 0.69
C GLU A 675 28.85 24.04 1.59
N GLN A 676 29.05 23.35 2.73
CA GLN A 676 30.16 23.63 3.63
C GLN A 676 31.50 23.13 3.09
N LEU A 677 31.54 21.96 2.45
CA LEU A 677 32.73 21.41 1.78
C LEU A 677 33.17 22.31 0.61
N ALA A 678 32.24 22.79 -0.21
CA ALA A 678 32.51 23.74 -1.28
C ALA A 678 33.09 25.06 -0.76
N LYS A 679 32.59 25.57 0.37
CA LYS A 679 33.14 26.77 1.05
C LYS A 679 34.56 26.54 1.61
N SER A 680 34.94 25.29 1.90
CA SER A 680 36.27 24.93 2.41
C SER A 680 37.25 24.47 1.32
N GLY A 681 36.86 24.50 0.04
CA GLY A 681 37.71 24.14 -1.09
C GLY A 681 38.06 22.64 -1.17
N ARG A 682 37.31 21.78 -0.48
CA ARG A 682 37.44 20.32 -0.57
C ARG A 682 36.35 19.77 -1.49
N GLU A 683 36.74 19.13 -2.58
CA GLU A 683 35.82 18.32 -3.39
C GLU A 683 35.65 16.93 -2.76
N GLU A 684 34.46 16.37 -2.94
CA GLU A 684 34.10 15.05 -2.44
C GLU A 684 34.70 13.93 -3.32
N GLU A 685 35.44 13.00 -2.71
CA GLU A 685 35.85 11.76 -3.40
C GLU A 685 34.67 10.77 -3.40
N LYS A 686 34.00 10.63 -4.55
CA LYS A 686 32.97 9.59 -4.72
C LYS A 686 33.60 8.20 -4.71
N LYS A 687 32.92 7.20 -4.11
CA LYS A 687 33.44 5.82 -3.95
C LYS A 687 33.68 5.09 -5.28
N GLY A 688 33.04 5.52 -6.37
CA GLY A 688 33.20 4.96 -7.70
C GLY A 688 31.98 5.18 -8.59
N LYS A 689 32.14 5.00 -9.91
CA LYS A 689 31.06 5.12 -10.90
C LYS A 689 30.33 3.80 -11.12
N ILE A 690 29.00 3.84 -11.15
CA ILE A 690 28.12 2.70 -11.40
C ILE A 690 27.10 3.09 -12.47
N ILE A 691 26.93 2.29 -13.52
CA ILE A 691 25.84 2.48 -14.50
C ILE A 691 24.61 1.69 -14.04
N LEU A 692 23.43 2.30 -14.15
CA LEU A 692 22.15 1.60 -13.98
C LEU A 692 21.28 1.78 -15.23
N ALA A 693 20.65 0.70 -15.70
CA ALA A 693 19.75 0.73 -16.85
C ALA A 693 18.60 -0.29 -16.72
N THR A 694 17.39 0.13 -17.12
CA THR A 694 16.31 -0.81 -17.41
C THR A 694 16.43 -1.22 -18.88
N VAL A 695 16.46 -2.52 -19.11
CA VAL A 695 16.86 -3.09 -20.42
C VAL A 695 15.86 -2.74 -21.53
N LYS A 696 16.33 -2.81 -22.79
CA LYS A 696 15.54 -2.53 -23.98
C LYS A 696 14.18 -3.23 -24.00
N GLY A 697 13.16 -2.43 -24.27
CA GLY A 697 11.72 -2.72 -24.33
C GLY A 697 11.06 -2.88 -22.97
N ASP A 698 11.78 -2.63 -21.88
CA ASP A 698 11.22 -2.58 -20.53
C ASP A 698 11.19 -1.14 -20.04
N ILE A 699 9.99 -0.67 -19.67
CA ILE A 699 9.79 0.68 -19.15
C ILE A 699 9.65 0.71 -17.61
N HIS A 700 9.65 -0.46 -16.97
CA HIS A 700 9.45 -0.56 -15.52
C HIS A 700 10.78 -0.25 -14.81
N ASP A 701 10.88 0.96 -14.28
CA ASP A 701 12.12 1.50 -13.72
C ASP A 701 12.11 1.64 -12.20
N ILE A 702 11.04 1.19 -11.53
CA ILE A 702 10.90 1.26 -10.07
C ILE A 702 12.11 0.64 -9.36
N GLY A 703 12.41 -0.64 -9.63
CA GLY A 703 13.53 -1.35 -8.99
C GLY A 703 14.88 -0.66 -9.21
N LYS A 704 15.14 -0.22 -10.46
CA LYS A 704 16.35 0.54 -10.83
C LYS A 704 16.44 1.86 -10.06
N ASN A 705 15.34 2.61 -9.98
CA ASN A 705 15.30 3.90 -9.30
C ASN A 705 15.53 3.76 -7.80
N ILE A 706 15.00 2.70 -7.17
CA ILE A 706 15.29 2.39 -5.77
C ILE A 706 16.78 2.12 -5.58
N VAL A 707 17.38 1.28 -6.43
CA VAL A 707 18.83 0.99 -6.38
C VAL A 707 19.67 2.24 -6.60
N LYS A 708 19.28 3.11 -7.54
CA LYS A 708 19.91 4.41 -7.79
C LYS A 708 19.95 5.25 -6.52
N VAL A 709 18.78 5.49 -5.93
CA VAL A 709 18.63 6.32 -4.72
C VAL A 709 19.52 5.77 -3.60
N LEU A 710 19.51 4.46 -3.37
CA LEU A 710 20.35 3.85 -2.34
C LEU A 710 21.85 3.97 -2.65
N LEU A 711 22.29 3.68 -3.88
CA LEU A 711 23.71 3.80 -4.23
C LEU A 711 24.21 5.25 -4.12
N GLU A 712 23.43 6.23 -4.57
CA GLU A 712 23.74 7.65 -4.41
C GLU A 712 23.91 8.01 -2.92
N ASN A 713 23.01 7.53 -2.05
CA ASN A 713 23.09 7.76 -0.59
C ASN A 713 24.30 7.10 0.08
N TYR A 714 24.81 6.01 -0.48
CA TYR A 714 26.01 5.35 0.00
C TYR A 714 27.31 5.95 -0.58
N GLY A 715 27.21 7.04 -1.35
CA GLY A 715 28.34 7.82 -1.86
C GLY A 715 28.88 7.36 -3.22
N TYR A 716 28.08 6.62 -4.00
CA TYR A 716 28.45 6.22 -5.36
C TYR A 716 28.02 7.24 -6.41
N ASP A 717 28.78 7.33 -7.51
CA ASP A 717 28.41 8.11 -8.68
C ASP A 717 27.54 7.27 -9.62
N VAL A 718 26.23 7.47 -9.61
CA VAL A 718 25.31 6.68 -10.42
C VAL A 718 25.03 7.35 -11.77
N ILE A 719 25.43 6.68 -12.84
CA ILE A 719 25.08 7.03 -14.22
C ILE A 719 23.81 6.28 -14.57
N ASP A 720 22.68 6.96 -14.42
CA ASP A 720 21.37 6.41 -14.75
C ASP A 720 21.06 6.62 -16.24
N LEU A 721 21.11 5.54 -17.02
CA LEU A 721 20.77 5.56 -18.44
C LEU A 721 19.27 5.53 -18.70
N GLY A 722 18.45 5.42 -17.65
CA GLY A 722 17.00 5.41 -17.75
C GLY A 722 16.43 4.04 -18.10
N LYS A 723 15.38 4.06 -18.91
CA LYS A 723 14.57 2.88 -19.29
C LYS A 723 14.50 2.70 -20.79
N ASP A 724 14.12 1.51 -21.22
CA ASP A 724 14.18 1.10 -22.63
C ASP A 724 15.58 1.35 -23.24
N VAL A 725 16.62 0.97 -22.50
CA VAL A 725 18.00 1.30 -22.87
C VAL A 725 18.57 0.25 -23.83
N PRO A 726 19.02 0.64 -25.03
CA PRO A 726 19.64 -0.30 -25.97
C PRO A 726 21.00 -0.81 -25.44
N PRO A 727 21.35 -2.09 -25.69
CA PRO A 727 22.63 -2.67 -25.27
C PRO A 727 23.85 -1.82 -25.64
N GLU A 728 23.82 -1.24 -26.84
CA GLU A 728 24.93 -0.47 -27.40
C GLU A 728 25.26 0.76 -26.55
N LEU A 729 24.23 1.47 -26.06
CA LEU A 729 24.41 2.66 -25.23
C LEU A 729 25.01 2.32 -23.86
N VAL A 730 24.62 1.18 -23.27
CA VAL A 730 25.21 0.69 -22.01
C VAL A 730 26.69 0.42 -22.19
N VAL A 731 27.06 -0.25 -23.30
CA VAL A 731 28.45 -0.59 -23.60
C VAL A 731 29.28 0.65 -23.89
N GLU A 732 28.79 1.55 -24.74
CA GLU A 732 29.46 2.82 -25.07
C GLU A 732 29.76 3.60 -23.80
N THR A 733 28.76 3.81 -22.95
CA THR A 733 28.91 4.53 -21.68
C THR A 733 29.90 3.84 -20.74
N ALA A 734 29.86 2.51 -20.63
CA ALA A 734 30.75 1.75 -19.75
C ALA A 734 32.22 1.89 -20.17
N VAL A 735 32.50 1.87 -21.47
CA VAL A 735 33.84 2.05 -22.04
C VAL A 735 34.31 3.50 -21.88
N GLU A 736 33.48 4.47 -22.28
CA GLU A 736 33.83 5.90 -22.23
C GLU A 736 34.13 6.39 -20.81
N GLN A 737 33.34 5.93 -19.84
CA GLN A 737 33.42 6.39 -18.45
C GLN A 737 34.29 5.48 -17.56
N ALA A 738 34.89 4.41 -18.13
CA ALA A 738 35.70 3.41 -17.42
C ALA A 738 35.02 2.87 -16.15
N VAL A 739 33.75 2.49 -16.28
CA VAL A 739 32.88 2.07 -15.17
C VAL A 739 33.23 0.66 -14.73
N LYS A 740 33.32 0.42 -13.41
CA LYS A 740 33.66 -0.90 -12.85
C LYS A 740 32.44 -1.81 -12.62
N LEU A 741 31.25 -1.24 -12.49
CA LEU A 741 30.02 -1.96 -12.16
C LEU A 741 28.83 -1.44 -12.98
N VAL A 742 28.10 -2.35 -13.61
CA VAL A 742 26.83 -2.09 -14.32
C VAL A 742 25.72 -2.87 -13.62
N GLY A 743 24.59 -2.21 -13.35
CA GLY A 743 23.36 -2.82 -12.88
C GLY A 743 22.27 -2.82 -13.94
N LEU A 744 21.68 -3.98 -14.23
CA LEU A 744 20.58 -4.14 -15.18
C LEU A 744 19.29 -4.59 -14.50
N SER A 745 18.15 -4.02 -14.91
CA SER A 745 16.82 -4.33 -14.39
C SER A 745 15.85 -4.76 -15.49
N ALA A 746 15.01 -5.76 -15.21
CA ALA A 746 13.88 -6.17 -16.06
C ALA A 746 12.67 -6.62 -15.21
N LEU A 747 11.46 -6.23 -15.61
CA LEU A 747 10.21 -6.69 -14.99
C LEU A 747 9.49 -7.70 -15.89
N MET A 748 9.58 -7.59 -17.21
CA MET A 748 8.88 -8.48 -18.13
C MET A 748 9.75 -9.66 -18.55
N THR A 749 9.18 -10.87 -18.63
CA THR A 749 9.92 -12.04 -19.16
C THR A 749 10.33 -11.85 -20.62
N THR A 750 9.59 -10.99 -21.34
CA THR A 750 9.86 -10.62 -22.74
C THR A 750 11.13 -9.81 -22.95
N THR A 751 11.64 -9.17 -21.90
CA THR A 751 12.77 -8.23 -21.98
C THR A 751 14.07 -8.82 -21.43
N VAL A 752 14.00 -9.99 -20.77
CA VAL A 752 15.17 -10.68 -20.22
C VAL A 752 16.22 -11.07 -21.28
N PRO A 753 15.87 -11.49 -22.51
CA PRO A 753 16.90 -11.72 -23.54
C PRO A 753 17.68 -10.47 -23.93
N SER A 754 17.08 -9.27 -23.83
CA SER A 754 17.80 -8.00 -24.01
C SER A 754 18.86 -7.80 -22.92
N MET A 755 18.61 -8.29 -21.70
CA MET A 755 19.58 -8.28 -20.61
C MET A 755 20.78 -9.16 -20.92
N GLU A 756 20.55 -10.39 -21.40
CA GLU A 756 21.60 -11.32 -21.81
C GLU A 756 22.47 -10.73 -22.94
N GLU A 757 21.85 -10.10 -23.93
CA GLU A 757 22.58 -9.45 -25.01
C GLU A 757 23.45 -8.30 -24.51
N THR A 758 22.95 -7.46 -23.59
CA THR A 758 23.75 -6.39 -22.95
C THR A 758 24.96 -6.96 -22.20
N ILE A 759 24.78 -8.02 -21.41
CA ILE A 759 25.88 -8.67 -20.68
C ILE A 759 26.93 -9.20 -21.65
N ARG A 760 26.49 -9.88 -22.72
CA ARG A 760 27.39 -10.43 -23.74
C ARG A 760 28.21 -9.35 -24.45
N GLN A 761 27.59 -8.21 -24.77
CA GLN A 761 28.29 -7.09 -25.39
C GLN A 761 29.29 -6.43 -24.40
N LEU A 762 28.90 -6.24 -23.13
CA LEU A 762 29.77 -5.70 -22.08
C LEU A 762 31.00 -6.58 -21.85
N GLN A 763 30.83 -7.90 -21.75
CA GLN A 763 31.94 -8.83 -21.58
C GLN A 763 32.95 -8.77 -22.74
N LYS A 764 32.48 -8.47 -23.96
CA LYS A 764 33.34 -8.36 -25.15
C LYS A 764 34.10 -7.01 -25.20
N ALA A 765 33.42 -5.91 -24.87
CA ALA A 765 33.96 -4.56 -25.07
C ALA A 765 34.64 -3.98 -23.81
N ALA A 766 34.19 -4.38 -22.61
CA ALA A 766 34.67 -3.89 -21.33
C ALA A 766 34.81 -5.04 -20.31
N PRO A 767 35.70 -6.04 -20.54
CA PRO A 767 35.78 -7.28 -19.74
C PRO A 767 36.13 -7.10 -18.26
N GLY A 768 36.62 -5.92 -17.86
CA GLY A 768 36.87 -5.57 -16.46
C GLY A 768 35.64 -5.10 -15.69
N THR A 769 34.52 -4.88 -16.37
CA THR A 769 33.26 -4.39 -15.79
C THR A 769 32.48 -5.55 -15.20
N LYS A 770 32.13 -5.45 -13.91
CA LYS A 770 31.23 -6.41 -13.26
C LYS A 770 29.78 -6.07 -13.56
N VAL A 771 28.94 -7.10 -13.69
CA VAL A 771 27.51 -6.92 -13.96
C VAL A 771 26.67 -7.53 -12.84
N MET A 772 25.84 -6.70 -12.21
CA MET A 772 24.77 -7.15 -11.32
C MET A 772 23.41 -7.03 -12.02
N VAL A 773 22.51 -7.97 -11.73
CA VAL A 773 21.16 -8.01 -12.32
C VAL A 773 20.09 -8.16 -11.25
N GLY A 774 18.92 -7.58 -11.50
CA GLY A 774 17.73 -7.70 -10.66
C GLY A 774 16.44 -7.57 -11.46
N GLY A 775 15.30 -7.69 -10.79
CA GLY A 775 13.99 -7.64 -11.42
C GLY A 775 13.02 -8.72 -10.95
N ALA A 776 11.72 -8.47 -11.05
CA ALA A 776 10.67 -9.37 -10.54
C ALA A 776 10.66 -10.76 -11.19
N VAL A 777 11.16 -10.85 -12.42
CA VAL A 777 11.23 -12.08 -13.22
C VAL A 777 12.60 -12.77 -13.15
N LEU A 778 13.57 -12.22 -12.41
CA LEU A 778 14.94 -12.76 -12.31
C LEU A 778 15.09 -13.66 -11.09
N THR A 779 15.88 -14.72 -11.26
CA THR A 779 16.32 -15.64 -10.20
C THR A 779 17.84 -15.76 -10.17
N GLU A 780 18.41 -16.29 -9.09
CA GLU A 780 19.86 -16.49 -8.98
C GLU A 780 20.40 -17.41 -10.06
N ASP A 781 19.68 -18.48 -10.38
CA ASP A 781 20.10 -19.44 -11.40
C ASP A 781 19.98 -18.83 -12.80
N TYR A 782 18.91 -18.06 -13.07
CA TYR A 782 18.76 -17.36 -14.35
C TYR A 782 19.91 -16.37 -14.58
N ALA A 783 20.25 -15.57 -13.56
CA ALA A 783 21.32 -14.59 -13.62
C ALA A 783 22.68 -15.24 -13.97
N LYS A 784 22.97 -16.42 -13.41
CA LYS A 784 24.18 -17.19 -13.74
C LYS A 784 24.18 -17.62 -15.20
N THR A 785 23.05 -18.08 -15.73
CA THR A 785 22.96 -18.56 -17.11
C THR A 785 23.19 -17.46 -18.14
N ILE A 786 22.71 -16.24 -17.88
CA ILE A 786 22.95 -15.09 -18.77
C ILE A 786 24.33 -14.42 -18.57
N GLY A 787 25.18 -15.00 -17.71
CA GLY A 787 26.56 -14.54 -17.50
C GLY A 787 26.71 -13.31 -16.60
N ALA A 788 25.71 -12.99 -15.76
CA ALA A 788 25.85 -11.94 -14.76
C ALA A 788 26.80 -12.36 -13.63
N ASP A 789 27.59 -11.43 -13.09
CA ASP A 789 28.46 -11.70 -11.94
C ASP A 789 27.66 -11.84 -10.63
N ARG A 790 26.51 -11.18 -10.53
CA ARG A 790 25.68 -11.20 -9.31
C ARG A 790 24.19 -11.03 -9.59
N TYR A 791 23.38 -11.88 -8.99
CA TYR A 791 21.96 -11.61 -8.78
C TYR A 791 21.74 -10.82 -7.48
N CYS A 792 21.02 -9.72 -7.59
CA CYS A 792 20.59 -8.89 -6.47
C CYS A 792 19.09 -9.05 -6.29
N ARG A 793 18.69 -9.83 -5.28
CA ARG A 793 17.27 -10.12 -5.00
C ARG A 793 16.48 -8.89 -4.53
N ASP A 794 17.17 -7.90 -3.97
CA ASP A 794 16.61 -6.68 -3.40
C ASP A 794 17.61 -5.52 -3.58
N ALA A 795 17.17 -4.30 -3.29
CA ALA A 795 17.99 -3.11 -3.54
C ALA A 795 19.22 -3.02 -2.61
N MET A 796 19.12 -3.52 -1.37
CA MET A 796 20.25 -3.58 -0.45
C MET A 796 21.31 -4.59 -0.88
N ALA A 797 20.91 -5.71 -1.49
CA ALA A 797 21.84 -6.66 -2.09
C ALA A 797 22.71 -6.01 -3.19
N SER A 798 22.17 -5.04 -3.93
CA SER A 798 22.92 -4.25 -4.91
C SER A 798 23.97 -3.34 -4.24
N VAL A 799 23.60 -2.66 -3.14
CA VAL A 799 24.54 -1.83 -2.35
C VAL A 799 25.65 -2.69 -1.77
N ASN A 800 25.29 -3.79 -1.10
CA ASN A 800 26.24 -4.75 -0.52
C ASN A 800 27.22 -5.32 -1.57
N TYR A 801 26.75 -5.51 -2.81
CA TYR A 801 27.60 -5.97 -3.89
C TYR A 801 28.51 -4.86 -4.42
N ALA A 802 27.99 -3.63 -4.56
CA ALA A 802 28.80 -2.47 -4.92
C ALA A 802 29.93 -2.25 -3.91
N GLU A 803 29.66 -2.32 -2.61
CA GLU A 803 30.69 -2.25 -1.57
C GLU A 803 31.78 -3.28 -1.83
N ARG A 804 31.45 -4.56 -2.03
CA ARG A 804 32.46 -5.59 -2.32
C ARG A 804 33.30 -5.32 -3.58
N VAL A 805 32.70 -4.74 -4.62
CA VAL A 805 33.41 -4.43 -5.88
C VAL A 805 34.38 -3.24 -5.69
N PHE A 806 34.02 -2.26 -4.86
CA PHE A 806 34.81 -1.05 -4.64
C PHE A 806 35.68 -1.07 -3.37
N SER A 807 35.47 -2.02 -2.44
CA SER A 807 36.26 -2.22 -1.21
C SER A 807 37.59 -2.96 -1.43
N VAL A 808 38.00 -3.16 -2.69
CA VAL A 808 39.31 -3.72 -3.00
C VAL A 808 40.31 -2.59 -3.20
N GLU A 809 40.86 -2.10 -2.08
CA GLU A 809 42.23 -1.56 -1.98
C GLU A 809 42.96 -2.17 -0.79
#